data_AF-A0AAD9I338-F1
#
_entry.id   AF-A0AAD9I338-F1
#
_cell.length_a   1.000
_cell.length_b   1.000
_cell.length_c   1.000
_cell.angle_alpha   90.00
_cell.angle_beta   90.00
_cell.angle_gamma   90.00
#
_symmetry.space_group_name_H-M   'P 1'
#
loop_
_entity.id
_entity.type
_entity.pdbx_description
1 polymer ?
#
loop_
_entity_poly.entity_id
_entity_poly.type
_entity_poly.pdbx_seq_one_letter_code
_entity_poly.pdbx_strand_id
1 'polypeptide(L)'
;MQRETWGHRRGPKNRETQSNKRRHADFAERENGNSSDDDMGPQLPVAAAPKKKRRVLPYEKLYIAALPKSSRYSKSLMHKEQLAFVTMTPVTDFLITSSVDGVVKFWKKVAEGIEFVKEFKAHQGEIKSVSVSQDGRSYATVGPDKTVKVFDVMTFDLLSMIQLDYVPRCVCWVHKKGAFLPTLAISEEAKPTIHLYDGHGESREPIHTIKGLHRSPVSTMVFNDRYDCVVSGDESGMIEYWRPSGSYEKPDNVFALKSATNLFEFRKAKAAATCLTLAPDGERFVTFSVPDRKIRLFDFATGKLVRTYDESLGVIEDMQRAGTAFQQFEEVEFGRRVAQERELESPASKDRFNVIFDESGHFLLYGSYLGIKVLNTFSNKVVKVYGKDENLRALNLALYQGQPQKKGVTTVEMAASNNPLLQESETRDPILVATGIGKVRFYLFTNQEEISKSSRDVQNEKPLILGHKKTEQRKTVETGTGAVLHTTYGDIHIRLFPDAAPKAVENFVTHAKRGYYNNTIFHRVIRRFMIQCGDPLGDGTGGESIWGKEFEDEFSSLKHDKAYTVSMANAGPNTNGSQFFITTEKTPWLDNKHTIFGRAVQGLDVVHKIENARTHKEKPEEDIKILSIDACSHAGPLRPLRRLALAACPCPRVGEGCLEEVTLRLPTPAYL
;
A
#
# COMPACT_ATOMS: atom_id res chain seq x y z
N MET A 1 33.39 75.78 -29.65
CA MET A 1 32.41 76.88 -29.72
C MET A 1 31.13 76.39 -29.03
N GLN A 2 30.94 76.56 -27.71
CA GLN A 2 30.47 77.78 -27.00
C GLN A 2 29.07 78.20 -27.51
N ARG A 3 27.99 78.32 -26.71
CA ARG A 3 27.75 78.85 -25.34
C ARG A 3 26.49 78.14 -24.77
N GLU A 4 26.16 78.11 -23.47
CA GLU A 4 25.97 79.24 -22.55
C GLU A 4 26.18 78.86 -21.07
N THR A 5 26.35 79.92 -20.30
CA THR A 5 27.01 80.04 -19.00
C THR A 5 26.04 80.45 -17.89
N TRP A 6 26.29 79.96 -16.68
CA TRP A 6 26.22 80.66 -15.38
C TRP A 6 24.89 81.08 -14.74
N GLY A 7 24.75 80.70 -13.46
CA GLY A 7 24.19 81.59 -12.43
C GLY A 7 24.23 81.01 -11.01
N HIS A 8 24.71 81.82 -10.06
CA HIS A 8 25.15 81.48 -8.70
C HIS A 8 24.11 81.85 -7.59
N ARG A 9 24.30 81.27 -6.38
CA ARG A 9 24.07 81.82 -5.00
C ARG A 9 22.73 81.65 -4.22
N ARG A 10 22.81 80.80 -3.17
CA ARG A 10 22.53 80.96 -1.71
C ARG A 10 21.26 81.69 -1.16
N GLY A 11 20.35 80.89 -0.55
CA GLY A 11 19.65 81.03 0.77
C GLY A 11 18.56 82.13 0.98
N PRO A 12 17.83 82.21 2.13
CA PRO A 12 17.25 81.16 3.01
C PRO A 12 15.77 81.44 3.47
N LYS A 13 15.15 80.44 4.15
CA LYS A 13 14.09 80.50 5.21
C LYS A 13 12.75 81.26 5.04
N ASN A 14 11.64 80.49 5.07
CA ASN A 14 10.48 80.56 6.01
C ASN A 14 9.43 79.53 5.51
N ARG A 15 8.64 78.79 6.30
CA ARG A 15 7.99 79.07 7.57
C ARG A 15 7.42 77.76 8.18
N GLU A 16 7.34 77.77 9.52
CA GLU A 16 6.29 77.14 10.36
C GLU A 16 6.25 75.61 10.58
N THR A 17 6.91 75.25 11.68
CA THR A 17 6.49 74.33 12.76
C THR A 17 4.99 73.99 12.85
N GLN A 18 4.67 72.69 12.83
CA GLN A 18 3.84 72.07 13.87
C GLN A 18 4.25 70.61 14.11
N SER A 19 4.36 70.30 15.40
CA SER A 19 4.77 69.03 16.00
C SER A 19 3.87 67.86 15.62
N ASN A 20 4.48 66.70 15.36
CA ASN A 20 3.80 65.43 15.66
C ASN A 20 4.78 64.41 16.24
N LYS A 21 4.47 64.02 17.48
CA LYS A 21 5.12 62.98 18.28
C LYS A 21 5.25 61.68 17.47
N ARG A 22 6.49 61.24 17.24
CA ARG A 22 6.77 59.89 16.70
C ARG A 22 6.61 58.87 17.82
N ARG A 23 5.94 57.76 17.49
CA ARG A 23 5.57 56.68 18.41
C ARG A 23 6.78 55.81 18.72
N HIS A 24 6.75 55.25 19.93
CA HIS A 24 7.80 54.52 20.63
C HIS A 24 8.15 53.13 20.05
N ALA A 25 8.07 52.95 18.72
CA ALA A 25 8.20 51.64 18.05
C ALA A 25 9.48 51.46 17.22
N ASP A 26 10.26 52.52 16.97
CA ASP A 26 11.40 52.49 16.03
C ASP A 26 12.78 52.22 16.69
N PHE A 27 12.83 51.75 17.94
CA PHE A 27 14.09 51.52 18.67
C PHE A 27 14.43 50.05 18.98
N ALA A 28 13.66 49.08 18.49
CA ALA A 28 13.81 47.68 18.91
C ALA A 28 14.47 46.74 17.89
N GLU A 29 15.21 47.25 16.90
CA GLU A 29 15.99 46.41 15.98
C GLU A 29 17.36 47.03 15.72
N ARG A 30 18.27 46.89 16.68
CA ARG A 30 19.73 46.94 16.53
C ARG A 30 20.41 46.73 17.88
N GLU A 31 20.87 45.50 18.13
CA GLU A 31 22.06 45.13 18.94
C GLU A 31 22.20 43.60 18.86
N ASN A 32 23.18 43.10 18.09
CA ASN A 32 24.47 42.52 18.54
C ASN A 32 24.29 41.25 19.40
N GLY A 33 25.05 40.18 19.28
CA GLY A 33 26.36 39.93 18.69
C GLY A 33 26.87 38.60 19.30
N ASN A 34 27.74 37.92 18.57
CA ASN A 34 28.36 36.63 18.86
C ASN A 34 29.11 36.59 20.22
N SER A 35 29.07 35.49 20.98
CA SER A 35 30.17 35.07 21.89
C SER A 35 30.02 33.61 22.34
N SER A 36 31.13 32.86 22.31
CA SER A 36 31.30 31.51 22.83
C SER A 36 31.75 31.50 24.30
N ASP A 37 31.68 30.29 24.85
CA ASP A 37 32.43 29.69 25.98
C ASP A 37 32.23 30.14 27.44
N ASP A 38 32.12 29.07 28.25
CA ASP A 38 32.39 28.89 29.68
C ASP A 38 31.62 29.70 30.73
N ASP A 39 30.68 29.01 31.41
CA ASP A 39 30.41 29.27 32.83
C ASP A 39 30.09 27.97 33.58
N MET A 40 30.98 27.61 34.52
CA MET A 40 30.94 26.46 35.42
C MET A 40 30.37 26.91 36.79
N GLY A 41 29.29 26.29 37.28
CA GLY A 41 28.88 26.41 38.69
C GLY A 41 27.46 25.89 39.01
N PRO A 42 27.19 25.41 40.24
CA PRO A 42 25.88 24.88 40.62
C PRO A 42 24.88 26.02 40.80
N GLN A 43 23.92 26.16 39.89
CA GLN A 43 22.89 27.20 39.97
C GLN A 43 21.73 26.78 40.90
N LEU A 44 21.49 27.59 41.93
CA LEU A 44 20.28 27.60 42.77
C LEU A 44 19.02 27.96 41.95
N PRO A 45 17.81 27.55 42.39
CA PRO A 45 16.60 27.66 41.56
C PRO A 45 16.12 29.11 41.49
N VAL A 46 16.38 29.78 40.37
CA VAL A 46 15.85 31.12 40.08
C VAL A 46 14.59 31.02 39.22
N ALA A 47 13.61 31.85 39.60
CA ALA A 47 12.28 32.02 39.05
C ALA A 47 12.16 31.87 37.53
N ALA A 48 11.04 31.26 37.12
CA ALA A 48 10.64 30.94 35.76
C ALA A 48 11.02 32.04 34.74
N ALA A 49 11.90 31.68 33.81
CA ALA A 49 12.29 32.51 32.68
C ALA A 49 11.05 33.01 31.89
N PRO A 50 11.06 34.25 31.36
CA PRO A 50 9.94 34.80 30.62
C PRO A 50 9.71 33.99 29.34
N LYS A 51 8.52 33.39 29.21
CA LYS A 51 8.12 32.64 28.01
C LYS A 51 8.14 33.59 26.79
N LYS A 52 9.13 33.44 25.90
CA LYS A 52 9.20 34.18 24.61
C LYS A 52 7.83 34.12 23.92
N LYS A 53 7.30 35.27 23.48
CA LYS A 53 6.02 35.34 22.75
C LYS A 53 6.08 34.40 21.56
N ARG A 54 5.14 33.45 21.51
CA ARG A 54 5.10 32.41 20.49
C ARG A 54 4.78 33.04 19.13
N ARG A 55 5.60 32.74 18.12
CA ARG A 55 5.30 33.10 16.73
C ARG A 55 4.10 32.27 16.27
N VAL A 56 3.01 32.94 15.90
CA VAL A 56 1.81 32.32 15.34
C VAL A 56 1.75 32.70 13.87
N LEU A 57 1.47 31.73 13.01
CA LEU A 57 1.33 31.99 11.58
C LEU A 57 0.02 32.76 11.34
N PRO A 58 0.03 33.87 10.58
CA PRO A 58 -1.19 34.54 10.16
C PRO A 58 -2.11 33.57 9.40
N TYR A 59 -3.43 33.63 9.65
CA TYR A 59 -4.44 32.79 8.98
C TYR A 59 -4.21 31.27 9.06
N GLU A 60 -3.51 30.78 10.08
CA GLU A 60 -3.22 29.34 10.28
C GLU A 60 -4.47 28.44 10.15
N LYS A 61 -5.61 28.90 10.67
CA LYS A 61 -6.88 28.16 10.58
C LYS A 61 -7.35 27.92 9.15
N LEU A 62 -7.13 28.86 8.24
CA LEU A 62 -7.55 28.76 6.83
C LEU A 62 -6.68 27.73 6.10
N TYR A 63 -5.37 27.74 6.35
CA TYR A 63 -4.48 26.73 5.80
C TYR A 63 -4.78 25.32 6.35
N ILE A 64 -5.17 25.21 7.63
CA ILE A 64 -5.61 23.93 8.21
C ILE A 64 -6.93 23.47 7.58
N ALA A 65 -7.86 24.39 7.28
CA ALA A 65 -9.12 24.06 6.62
C ALA A 65 -8.94 23.55 5.19
N ALA A 66 -7.83 23.92 4.53
CA ALA A 66 -7.45 23.43 3.21
C ALA A 66 -6.82 22.01 3.22
N LEU A 67 -6.58 21.43 4.40
CA LEU A 67 -6.11 20.05 4.54
C LEU A 67 -7.29 19.10 4.81
N PRO A 68 -7.17 17.79 4.47
CA PRO A 68 -8.23 16.82 4.74
C PRO A 68 -8.66 16.81 6.21
N LYS A 69 -9.97 16.85 6.47
CA LYS A 69 -10.55 16.91 7.82
C LYS A 69 -10.44 15.59 8.58
N SER A 70 -10.65 14.45 7.94
CA SER A 70 -10.60 13.15 8.62
C SER A 70 -9.17 12.72 8.94
N SER A 71 -8.91 12.23 10.16
CA SER A 71 -7.62 11.65 10.52
C SER A 71 -7.47 10.20 10.05
N ARG A 72 -8.56 9.53 9.68
CA ARG A 72 -8.58 8.14 9.20
C ARG A 72 -8.69 8.14 7.67
N TYR A 73 -8.20 7.09 7.01
CA TYR A 73 -8.42 6.98 5.58
C TYR A 73 -9.90 6.69 5.30
N SER A 74 -10.47 7.36 4.30
CA SER A 74 -11.84 7.17 3.86
C SER A 74 -11.97 5.99 2.91
N LYS A 75 -11.01 5.84 2.00
CA LYS A 75 -10.95 4.73 1.04
C LYS A 75 -9.54 4.18 0.91
N SER A 76 -9.43 2.88 0.68
CA SER A 76 -8.19 2.24 0.24
C SER A 76 -8.43 1.47 -1.07
N LEU A 77 -7.49 1.58 -2.00
CA LEU A 77 -7.58 0.99 -3.34
C LEU A 77 -6.39 0.07 -3.56
N MET A 78 -6.66 -1.15 -4.04
CA MET A 78 -5.66 -2.18 -4.25
C MET A 78 -4.95 -2.04 -5.60
N HIS A 79 -3.71 -2.52 -5.62
CA HIS A 79 -2.92 -2.77 -6.81
C HIS A 79 -2.58 -4.25 -6.90
N LYS A 80 -2.07 -4.68 -8.07
CA LYS A 80 -1.47 -6.00 -8.25
C LYS A 80 -0.21 -6.15 -7.40
N GLU A 81 0.65 -5.14 -7.34
CA GLU A 81 1.90 -5.19 -6.58
C GLU A 81 2.08 -3.94 -5.69
N GLN A 82 3.09 -3.97 -4.80
CA GLN A 82 3.38 -2.84 -3.92
C GLN A 82 3.62 -1.58 -4.75
N LEU A 83 3.06 -0.46 -4.29
CA LEU A 83 3.28 0.82 -4.93
C LEU A 83 4.68 1.37 -4.58
N ALA A 84 5.36 1.91 -5.60
CA ALA A 84 6.63 2.59 -5.45
C ALA A 84 6.43 4.10 -5.28
N PHE A 85 5.66 4.72 -6.19
CA PHE A 85 5.47 6.17 -6.21
C PHE A 85 4.00 6.56 -6.38
N VAL A 86 3.65 7.70 -5.80
CA VAL A 86 2.36 8.35 -5.97
C VAL A 86 2.63 9.83 -6.20
N THR A 87 2.13 10.37 -7.30
CA THR A 87 2.33 11.78 -7.64
C THR A 87 1.04 12.40 -8.11
N MET A 88 0.72 13.59 -7.59
CA MET A 88 -0.35 14.42 -8.11
C MET A 88 0.24 15.37 -9.15
N THR A 89 -0.40 15.48 -10.31
CA THR A 89 0.07 16.40 -11.34
C THR A 89 -0.28 17.85 -10.96
N PRO A 90 0.65 18.80 -11.16
CA PRO A 90 0.32 20.20 -11.00
C PRO A 90 -0.68 20.60 -12.10
N VAL A 91 -1.73 21.35 -11.77
CA VAL A 91 -2.71 21.94 -12.72
C VAL A 91 -3.69 20.96 -13.39
N THR A 92 -3.30 19.73 -13.72
CA THR A 92 -4.14 18.80 -14.49
C THR A 92 -5.02 17.87 -13.65
N ASP A 93 -4.91 17.94 -12.31
CA ASP A 93 -5.76 17.24 -11.34
C ASP A 93 -5.82 15.70 -11.53
N PHE A 94 -4.71 15.11 -12.02
CA PHE A 94 -4.56 13.67 -12.15
C PHE A 94 -3.65 13.11 -11.06
N LEU A 95 -4.11 12.05 -10.43
CA LEU A 95 -3.27 11.23 -9.56
C LEU A 95 -2.64 10.14 -10.41
N ILE A 96 -1.33 10.00 -10.31
CA ILE A 96 -0.58 8.96 -11.00
C ILE A 96 0.04 8.04 -9.95
N THR A 97 -0.25 6.76 -10.06
CA THR A 97 0.31 5.74 -9.17
C THR A 97 1.23 4.81 -9.97
N SER A 98 2.41 4.55 -9.42
CA SER A 98 3.44 3.71 -10.03
C SER A 98 3.77 2.54 -9.12
N SER A 99 3.76 1.35 -9.68
CA SER A 99 3.92 0.09 -8.96
C SER A 99 5.28 -0.55 -9.24
N VAL A 100 5.74 -1.39 -8.30
CA VAL A 100 7.02 -2.13 -8.39
C VAL A 100 7.03 -3.12 -9.55
N ASP A 101 5.85 -3.55 -10.02
CA ASP A 101 5.76 -4.38 -11.21
C ASP A 101 6.06 -3.62 -12.51
N GLY A 102 6.20 -2.29 -12.50
CA GLY A 102 6.35 -1.50 -13.72
C GLY A 102 5.04 -0.97 -14.31
N VAL A 103 3.92 -1.10 -13.59
CA VAL A 103 2.62 -0.57 -14.01
C VAL A 103 2.43 0.87 -13.51
N VAL A 104 1.97 1.73 -14.41
CA VAL A 104 1.53 3.10 -14.13
C VAL A 104 0.01 3.15 -14.30
N LYS A 105 -0.69 3.74 -13.34
CA LYS A 105 -2.13 3.97 -13.42
C LYS A 105 -2.45 5.45 -13.27
N PHE A 106 -3.39 5.89 -14.10
CA PHE A 106 -3.92 7.24 -14.08
C PHE A 106 -5.29 7.22 -13.41
N TRP A 107 -5.46 8.13 -12.45
CA TRP A 107 -6.71 8.35 -11.75
C TRP A 107 -7.10 9.81 -11.90
N LYS A 108 -8.34 10.06 -12.30
CA LYS A 108 -8.89 11.40 -12.42
C LYS A 108 -9.46 11.82 -11.08
N LYS A 109 -9.10 13.01 -10.60
CA LYS A 109 -9.83 13.62 -9.48
C LYS A 109 -11.21 14.06 -9.99
N VAL A 110 -12.25 13.56 -9.34
CA VAL A 110 -13.63 14.04 -9.51
C VAL A 110 -14.03 14.88 -8.31
N ALA A 111 -15.24 15.46 -8.30
CA ALA A 111 -15.71 16.29 -7.20
C ALA A 111 -15.52 15.61 -5.83
N GLU A 112 -15.92 14.34 -5.71
CA GLU A 112 -15.72 13.54 -4.49
C GLU A 112 -14.93 12.25 -4.80
N GLY A 113 -13.74 12.12 -4.21
CA GLY A 113 -12.87 10.96 -4.45
C GLY A 113 -12.16 10.97 -5.80
N ILE A 114 -11.82 9.78 -6.31
CA ILE A 114 -11.05 9.59 -7.54
C ILE A 114 -11.65 8.46 -8.38
N GLU A 115 -11.48 8.55 -9.69
CA GLU A 115 -11.92 7.55 -10.65
C GLU A 115 -10.73 6.97 -11.42
N PHE A 116 -10.76 5.67 -11.66
CA PHE A 116 -9.75 5.00 -12.49
C PHE A 116 -9.96 5.35 -13.96
N VAL A 117 -8.89 5.73 -14.65
CA VAL A 117 -8.95 6.10 -16.08
C VAL A 117 -8.31 5.02 -16.94
N LYS A 118 -7.02 4.76 -16.75
CA LYS A 118 -6.23 3.90 -17.64
C LYS A 118 -5.05 3.29 -16.90
N GLU A 119 -4.70 2.05 -17.25
CA GLU A 119 -3.48 1.37 -16.80
C GLU A 119 -2.51 1.16 -17.96
N PHE A 120 -1.22 1.28 -17.67
CA PHE A 120 -0.13 1.06 -18.60
C PHE A 120 0.96 0.21 -17.99
N LYS A 121 1.40 -0.83 -18.71
CA LYS A 121 2.65 -1.52 -18.40
C LYS A 121 3.82 -0.73 -18.97
N ALA A 122 4.37 0.17 -18.18
CA ALA A 122 5.48 1.02 -18.60
C ALA A 122 6.77 0.21 -18.70
N HIS A 123 7.15 -0.56 -17.69
CA HIS A 123 8.45 -1.25 -17.67
C HIS A 123 8.30 -2.76 -17.39
N GLN A 124 9.29 -3.56 -17.78
CA GLN A 124 9.38 -4.99 -17.44
C GLN A 124 10.04 -5.24 -16.06
N GLY A 125 9.90 -4.30 -15.13
CA GLY A 125 10.48 -4.35 -13.80
C GLY A 125 10.15 -3.09 -13.00
N GLU A 126 10.80 -2.95 -11.84
CA GLU A 126 10.59 -1.84 -10.92
C GLU A 126 10.85 -0.47 -11.56
N ILE A 127 9.88 0.43 -11.41
CA ILE A 127 10.09 1.84 -11.74
C ILE A 127 11.06 2.39 -10.69
N LYS A 128 12.21 2.92 -11.13
CA LYS A 128 13.24 3.44 -10.22
C LYS A 128 13.00 4.89 -9.82
N SER A 129 12.48 5.69 -10.74
CA SER A 129 12.22 7.11 -10.53
C SER A 129 11.11 7.58 -11.45
N VAL A 130 10.39 8.59 -10.97
CA VAL A 130 9.30 9.24 -11.69
C VAL A 130 9.45 10.75 -11.59
N SER A 131 8.99 11.47 -12.61
CA SER A 131 9.04 12.93 -12.62
C SER A 131 7.89 13.50 -13.44
N VAL A 132 7.21 14.51 -12.90
CA VAL A 132 6.15 15.25 -13.60
C VAL A 132 6.72 16.56 -14.09
N SER A 133 6.36 16.94 -15.31
CA SER A 133 6.65 18.28 -15.83
C SER A 133 6.00 19.35 -14.95
N GLN A 134 6.63 20.52 -14.88
CA GLN A 134 6.08 21.66 -14.12
C GLN A 134 4.74 22.16 -14.67
N ASP A 135 4.46 21.87 -15.94
CA ASP A 135 3.19 22.15 -16.62
C ASP A 135 2.12 21.08 -16.35
N GLY A 136 2.49 19.94 -15.76
CA GLY A 136 1.59 18.84 -15.43
C GLY A 136 1.06 18.04 -16.62
N ARG A 137 1.61 18.29 -17.82
CA ARG A 137 1.20 17.63 -19.07
C ARG A 137 1.98 16.35 -19.34
N SER A 138 3.28 16.36 -19.07
CA SER A 138 4.14 15.22 -19.33
C SER A 138 4.54 14.52 -18.04
N TYR A 139 4.52 13.19 -18.06
CA TYR A 139 4.94 12.30 -16.97
C TYR A 139 6.03 11.36 -17.46
N ALA A 140 7.21 11.40 -16.84
CA ALA A 140 8.34 10.57 -17.22
C ALA A 140 8.55 9.44 -16.21
N THR A 141 8.72 8.22 -16.70
CA THR A 141 9.09 7.04 -15.90
C THR A 141 10.36 6.41 -16.40
N VAL A 142 11.09 5.83 -15.47
CA VAL A 142 12.39 5.20 -15.71
C VAL A 142 12.44 3.83 -15.06
N GLY A 143 12.96 2.85 -15.80
CA GLY A 143 13.09 1.46 -15.35
C GLY A 143 14.46 0.84 -15.61
N PRO A 144 14.70 -0.37 -15.07
CA PRO A 144 15.92 -1.16 -15.27
C PRO A 144 16.06 -1.70 -16.69
N ASP A 145 15.01 -1.62 -17.51
CA ASP A 145 15.01 -1.98 -18.93
C ASP A 145 15.76 -0.97 -19.81
N LYS A 146 16.45 0.00 -19.19
CA LYS A 146 17.21 1.07 -19.86
C LYS A 146 16.34 1.94 -20.76
N THR A 147 15.03 2.01 -20.48
CA THR A 147 14.12 2.88 -21.21
C THR A 147 13.64 4.00 -20.32
N VAL A 148 13.42 5.15 -20.94
CA VAL A 148 12.62 6.24 -20.37
C VAL A 148 11.35 6.34 -21.19
N LYS A 149 10.21 6.32 -20.51
CA LYS A 149 8.90 6.45 -21.14
C LYS A 149 8.26 7.73 -20.69
N VAL A 150 7.88 8.56 -21.65
CA VAL A 150 7.18 9.83 -21.42
C VAL A 150 5.73 9.66 -21.82
N PHE A 151 4.83 9.93 -20.90
CA PHE A 151 3.39 9.86 -21.08
C PHE A 151 2.82 11.27 -21.13
N ASP A 152 1.83 11.49 -21.99
CA ASP A 152 0.94 12.65 -21.89
C ASP A 152 -0.17 12.32 -20.89
N VAL A 153 -0.28 13.14 -19.87
CA VAL A 153 -1.25 13.02 -18.80
C VAL A 153 -2.66 13.38 -19.28
N MET A 154 -2.79 14.25 -20.30
CA MET A 154 -4.10 14.72 -20.76
C MET A 154 -4.77 13.76 -21.75
N THR A 155 -3.98 13.22 -22.68
CA THR A 155 -4.47 12.23 -23.66
C THR A 155 -4.34 10.79 -23.16
N PHE A 156 -3.59 10.57 -22.07
CA PHE A 156 -3.28 9.26 -21.51
C PHE A 156 -2.56 8.35 -22.50
N ASP A 157 -1.66 8.89 -23.31
CA ASP A 157 -0.92 8.14 -24.30
C ASP A 157 0.59 8.21 -24.05
N LEU A 158 1.31 7.23 -24.58
CA LEU A 158 2.77 7.24 -24.56
C LEU A 158 3.25 8.21 -25.65
N LEU A 159 3.86 9.33 -25.25
CA LEU A 159 4.42 10.33 -26.18
C LEU A 159 5.71 9.82 -26.81
N SER A 160 6.66 9.43 -25.98
CA SER A 160 8.00 9.07 -26.44
C SER A 160 8.60 7.94 -25.60
N MET A 161 9.43 7.14 -26.27
CA MET A 161 10.22 6.08 -25.65
C MET A 161 11.67 6.31 -26.03
N ILE A 162 12.49 6.66 -25.03
CA ILE A 162 13.92 6.91 -25.21
C ILE A 162 14.67 5.67 -24.74
N GLN A 163 15.37 5.01 -25.65
CA GLN A 163 16.23 3.86 -25.33
C GLN A 163 17.63 4.36 -24.94
N LEU A 164 18.06 4.04 -23.72
CA LEU A 164 19.37 4.36 -23.19
C LEU A 164 20.30 3.15 -23.31
N ASP A 165 21.61 3.42 -23.36
CA ASP A 165 22.65 2.38 -23.38
C ASP A 165 23.07 1.94 -21.97
N TYR A 166 22.79 2.77 -20.97
CA TYR A 166 23.10 2.58 -19.55
C TYR A 166 21.83 2.35 -18.72
N VAL A 167 22.00 1.91 -17.46
CA VAL A 167 20.87 1.76 -16.52
C VAL A 167 20.64 3.10 -15.82
N PRO A 168 19.48 3.74 -16.03
CA PRO A 168 19.17 5.02 -15.42
C PRO A 168 18.77 4.87 -13.95
N ARG A 169 19.07 5.88 -13.13
CA ARG A 169 18.77 5.91 -11.69
C ARG A 169 17.66 6.89 -11.35
N CYS A 170 17.87 8.19 -11.61
CA CYS A 170 16.87 9.22 -11.38
C CYS A 170 16.57 10.04 -12.63
N VAL A 171 15.37 10.60 -12.69
CA VAL A 171 14.87 11.43 -13.79
C VAL A 171 14.28 12.71 -13.25
N CYS A 172 14.51 13.83 -13.94
CA CYS A 172 13.97 15.13 -13.58
C CYS A 172 13.67 15.97 -14.83
N TRP A 173 12.53 16.65 -14.85
CA TRP A 173 12.24 17.66 -15.87
C TRP A 173 12.96 18.96 -15.52
N VAL A 174 13.75 19.49 -16.46
CA VAL A 174 14.65 20.65 -16.22
C VAL A 174 14.32 21.84 -17.12
N HIS A 175 13.06 22.00 -17.47
CA HIS A 175 12.58 23.09 -18.32
C HIS A 175 11.69 24.05 -17.54
N LYS A 176 11.66 25.30 -17.98
CA LYS A 176 10.73 26.31 -17.47
C LYS A 176 9.30 26.03 -17.93
N LYS A 177 8.33 26.55 -17.19
CA LYS A 177 6.92 26.43 -17.55
C LYS A 177 6.65 27.01 -18.94
N GLY A 178 5.99 26.24 -19.80
CA GLY A 178 5.69 26.65 -21.18
C GLY A 178 6.89 26.68 -22.13
N ALA A 179 8.01 26.06 -21.78
CA ALA A 179 9.14 25.90 -22.68
C ALA A 179 8.75 25.05 -23.91
N PHE A 180 9.14 25.49 -25.10
CA PHE A 180 8.90 24.75 -26.35
C PHE A 180 9.70 23.45 -26.43
N LEU A 181 10.92 23.43 -25.89
CA LEU A 181 11.78 22.25 -25.83
C LEU A 181 11.83 21.73 -24.38
N PRO A 182 11.07 20.67 -24.05
CA PRO A 182 11.05 20.07 -22.72
C PRO A 182 12.33 19.26 -22.53
N THR A 183 13.29 19.78 -21.79
CA THR A 183 14.54 19.08 -21.50
C THR A 183 14.38 18.16 -20.30
N LEU A 184 14.92 16.95 -20.42
CA LEU A 184 14.90 15.90 -19.40
C LEU A 184 16.33 15.58 -18.94
N ALA A 185 16.56 15.64 -17.63
CA ALA A 185 17.82 15.22 -17.02
C ALA A 185 17.69 13.79 -16.47
N ILE A 186 18.65 12.93 -16.82
CA ILE A 186 18.70 11.52 -16.41
C ILE A 186 20.07 11.22 -15.81
N SER A 187 20.11 10.62 -14.62
CA SER A 187 21.36 10.12 -14.04
C SER A 187 21.59 8.63 -14.33
N GLU A 188 22.86 8.23 -14.40
CA GLU A 188 23.28 6.83 -14.48
C GLU A 188 23.40 6.23 -13.05
N GLU A 189 23.11 4.93 -12.91
CA GLU A 189 23.25 4.23 -11.62
C GLU A 189 24.71 3.86 -11.31
N ALA A 190 25.49 3.47 -12.31
CA ALA A 190 26.87 3.00 -12.12
C ALA A 190 27.89 4.14 -12.09
N LYS A 191 27.59 5.28 -12.71
CA LYS A 191 28.51 6.41 -12.88
C LYS A 191 27.88 7.71 -12.37
N PRO A 192 28.69 8.67 -11.92
CA PRO A 192 28.23 9.97 -11.43
C PRO A 192 27.84 10.95 -12.56
N THR A 193 27.48 10.44 -13.74
CA THR A 193 27.20 11.26 -14.93
C THR A 193 25.72 11.58 -15.05
N ILE A 194 25.44 12.82 -15.47
CA ILE A 194 24.08 13.29 -15.77
C ILE A 194 24.00 13.57 -17.27
N HIS A 195 22.97 13.03 -17.90
CA HIS A 195 22.72 13.18 -19.32
C HIS A 195 21.45 14.00 -19.53
N LEU A 196 21.50 14.97 -20.44
CA LEU A 196 20.37 15.80 -20.82
C LEU A 196 19.82 15.30 -22.16
N TYR A 197 18.53 15.03 -22.20
CA TYR A 197 17.79 14.55 -23.36
C TYR A 197 16.68 15.51 -23.73
N ASP A 198 16.26 15.47 -24.99
CA ASP A 198 15.00 16.09 -25.42
C ASP A 198 13.81 15.20 -25.03
N GLY A 199 12.81 15.78 -24.39
CA GLY A 199 11.61 15.09 -23.91
C GLY A 199 10.68 14.61 -25.01
N HIS A 200 10.76 15.19 -26.22
CA HIS A 200 10.02 14.68 -27.38
C HIS A 200 10.56 13.33 -27.88
N GLY A 201 11.81 13.00 -27.53
CA GLY A 201 12.44 11.73 -27.93
C GLY A 201 12.79 11.65 -29.41
N GLU A 202 12.91 12.79 -30.11
CA GLU A 202 13.35 12.83 -31.51
C GLU A 202 14.81 12.37 -31.67
N SER A 203 15.66 12.70 -30.70
CA SER A 203 17.07 12.31 -30.66
C SER A 203 17.33 11.19 -29.66
N ARG A 204 17.99 10.13 -30.12
CA ARG A 204 18.48 9.05 -29.24
C ARG A 204 19.75 9.44 -28.48
N GLU A 205 20.50 10.40 -29.00
CA GLU A 205 21.71 10.92 -28.35
C GLU A 205 21.36 12.00 -27.32
N PRO A 206 22.11 12.08 -26.20
CA PRO A 206 21.95 13.15 -25.25
C PRO A 206 22.42 14.48 -25.85
N ILE A 207 21.65 15.55 -25.63
CA ILE A 207 22.01 16.93 -25.97
C ILE A 207 23.35 17.29 -25.34
N HIS A 208 23.52 16.93 -24.08
CA HIS A 208 24.74 17.16 -23.34
C HIS A 208 24.95 16.12 -22.23
N THR A 209 26.21 15.86 -21.88
CA THR A 209 26.57 14.97 -20.77
C THR A 209 27.47 15.73 -19.80
N ILE A 210 26.95 15.96 -18.60
CA ILE A 210 27.67 16.63 -17.51
C ILE A 210 28.56 15.59 -16.83
N LYS A 211 29.88 15.78 -16.93
CA LYS A 211 30.90 14.94 -16.30
C LYS A 211 31.62 15.72 -15.20
N GLY A 212 31.86 15.08 -14.06
CA GLY A 212 32.71 15.64 -12.99
C GLY A 212 32.03 16.61 -12.04
N LEU A 213 30.71 16.77 -12.12
CA LEU A 213 29.91 17.45 -11.09
C LEU A 213 30.01 16.64 -9.79
N HIS A 214 29.53 15.40 -9.86
CA HIS A 214 29.50 14.49 -8.72
C HIS A 214 30.65 13.48 -8.73
N ARG A 215 30.95 12.93 -7.55
CA ARG A 215 31.94 11.85 -7.38
C ARG A 215 31.30 10.48 -7.19
N SER A 216 30.05 10.45 -6.76
CA SER A 216 29.24 9.25 -6.57
C SER A 216 28.00 9.29 -7.45
N PRO A 217 27.31 8.17 -7.67
CA PRO A 217 26.05 8.16 -8.41
C PRO A 217 25.03 9.13 -7.80
N VAL A 218 24.29 9.81 -8.67
CA VAL A 218 23.27 10.79 -8.29
C VAL A 218 21.99 10.05 -7.95
N SER A 219 21.53 10.17 -6.71
CA SER A 219 20.32 9.54 -6.19
C SER A 219 19.05 10.32 -6.52
N THR A 220 19.10 11.66 -6.44
CA THR A 220 17.93 12.53 -6.54
C THR A 220 18.23 13.84 -7.27
N MET A 221 17.25 14.37 -8.00
CA MET A 221 17.35 15.64 -8.70
C MET A 221 16.01 16.37 -8.68
N VAL A 222 16.03 17.69 -8.48
CA VAL A 222 14.84 18.55 -8.59
C VAL A 222 15.20 19.88 -9.24
N PHE A 223 14.37 20.31 -10.19
CA PHE A 223 14.50 21.60 -10.86
C PHE A 223 13.66 22.69 -10.20
N ASN A 224 14.28 23.84 -9.97
CA ASN A 224 13.65 25.06 -9.48
C ASN A 224 13.49 26.08 -10.62
N ASP A 225 12.25 26.29 -11.04
CA ASP A 225 11.88 27.21 -12.12
C ASP A 225 12.26 28.67 -11.80
N ARG A 226 12.13 29.09 -10.54
CA ARG A 226 12.36 30.49 -10.12
C ARG A 226 13.82 30.92 -10.26
N TYR A 227 14.74 30.02 -9.98
CA TYR A 227 16.18 30.29 -10.02
C TYR A 227 16.87 29.70 -11.25
N ASP A 228 16.13 28.99 -12.11
CA ASP A 228 16.65 28.23 -13.26
C ASP A 228 17.80 27.28 -12.86
N CYS A 229 17.57 26.56 -11.76
CA CYS A 229 18.61 25.78 -11.10
C CYS A 229 18.10 24.39 -10.73
N VAL A 230 18.88 23.38 -11.05
CA VAL A 230 18.70 22.01 -10.58
C VAL A 230 19.53 21.79 -9.33
N VAL A 231 18.90 21.18 -8.32
CA VAL A 231 19.58 20.64 -7.15
C VAL A 231 19.68 19.14 -7.33
N SER A 232 20.90 18.62 -7.20
CA SER A 232 21.20 17.20 -7.35
C SER A 232 21.90 16.67 -6.11
N GLY A 233 21.50 15.49 -5.66
CA GLY A 233 22.00 14.82 -4.47
C GLY A 233 22.67 13.49 -4.81
N ASP A 234 23.82 13.28 -4.20
CA ASP A 234 24.67 12.10 -4.36
C ASP A 234 24.47 11.06 -3.25
N GLU A 235 24.79 9.80 -3.55
CA GLU A 235 24.84 8.73 -2.54
C GLU A 235 25.90 8.96 -1.46
N SER A 236 26.97 9.72 -1.75
CA SER A 236 27.95 10.13 -0.73
C SER A 236 27.49 11.28 0.18
N GLY A 237 26.27 11.80 -0.03
CA GLY A 237 25.74 12.93 0.72
C GLY A 237 26.27 14.29 0.26
N MET A 238 26.64 14.41 -1.01
CA MET A 238 26.99 15.70 -1.61
C MET A 238 25.75 16.29 -2.30
N ILE A 239 25.47 17.57 -2.06
CA ILE A 239 24.41 18.30 -2.78
C ILE A 239 25.06 19.38 -3.65
N GLU A 240 24.65 19.43 -4.91
CA GLU A 240 25.21 20.33 -5.91
C GLU A 240 24.13 21.05 -6.71
N TYR A 241 24.46 22.28 -7.07
CA TYR A 241 23.60 23.22 -7.78
C TYR A 241 24.19 23.43 -9.17
N TRP A 242 23.36 23.27 -10.19
CA TRP A 242 23.77 23.47 -11.58
C TRP A 242 22.57 23.96 -12.39
N ARG A 243 22.84 24.68 -13.48
CA ARG A 243 21.79 25.16 -14.40
C ARG A 243 21.69 24.27 -15.64
N PRO A 244 20.48 24.01 -16.16
CA PRO A 244 20.34 23.28 -17.42
C PRO A 244 20.67 24.14 -18.64
N SER A 245 20.71 25.47 -18.51
CA SER A 245 20.94 26.43 -19.59
C SER A 245 22.35 27.04 -19.52
N GLY A 246 23.14 26.92 -20.59
CA GLY A 246 24.46 27.59 -20.70
C GLY A 246 25.64 26.75 -20.19
N SER A 247 26.41 27.25 -19.19
CA SER A 247 27.68 26.62 -18.77
C SER A 247 27.55 25.40 -17.84
N TYR A 248 26.33 24.99 -17.49
CA TYR A 248 26.06 23.89 -16.55
C TYR A 248 26.65 24.06 -15.14
N GLU A 249 27.07 25.26 -14.79
CA GLU A 249 27.56 25.61 -13.45
C GLU A 249 26.44 26.18 -12.57
N LYS A 250 26.73 26.44 -11.31
CA LYS A 250 25.79 27.12 -10.41
C LYS A 250 25.42 28.50 -10.99
N PRO A 251 24.14 28.90 -10.94
CA PRO A 251 23.76 30.24 -11.35
C PRO A 251 24.16 31.31 -10.31
N ASP A 252 24.37 32.54 -10.78
CA ASP A 252 24.93 33.65 -9.97
C ASP A 252 23.94 34.21 -8.93
N ASN A 253 22.66 33.88 -9.08
CA ASN A 253 21.57 34.26 -8.18
C ASN A 253 21.54 33.44 -6.86
N VAL A 254 22.34 32.39 -6.77
CA VAL A 254 22.48 31.53 -5.59
C VAL A 254 23.78 31.88 -4.85
N PHE A 255 23.97 31.36 -3.64
CA PHE A 255 25.14 31.58 -2.79
C PHE A 255 26.48 31.63 -3.58
N ALA A 256 27.34 32.57 -3.18
CA ALA A 256 28.61 32.80 -3.85
C ALA A 256 29.62 31.67 -3.58
N LEU A 257 29.78 31.28 -2.30
CA LEU A 257 30.75 30.29 -1.85
C LEU A 257 30.05 29.10 -1.19
N LYS A 258 30.37 27.87 -1.64
CA LYS A 258 29.82 26.63 -1.07
C LYS A 258 30.22 26.44 0.41
N SER A 259 31.37 26.96 0.82
CA SER A 259 31.83 26.91 2.23
C SER A 259 30.96 27.71 3.20
N ALA A 260 30.22 28.71 2.71
CA ALA A 260 29.29 29.50 3.52
C ALA A 260 27.92 28.82 3.72
N THR A 261 27.74 27.62 3.13
CA THR A 261 26.49 26.86 3.14
C THR A 261 26.54 25.67 4.10
N ASN A 262 25.38 25.13 4.45
CA ASN A 262 25.26 23.94 5.28
C ASN A 262 25.09 22.66 4.45
N LEU A 263 25.34 22.71 3.14
CA LEU A 263 25.14 21.58 2.23
C LEU A 263 26.08 20.39 2.50
N PHE A 264 27.17 20.61 3.25
CA PHE A 264 28.12 19.55 3.65
C PHE A 264 27.67 18.73 4.86
N GLU A 265 26.55 19.09 5.50
CA GLU A 265 26.08 18.43 6.72
C GLU A 265 25.77 16.94 6.49
N PHE A 266 25.25 16.58 5.33
CA PHE A 266 24.95 15.19 4.95
C PHE A 266 26.22 14.32 4.94
N ARG A 267 27.29 14.82 4.32
CA ARG A 267 28.59 14.15 4.31
C ARG A 267 29.19 14.03 5.70
N LYS A 268 29.04 15.06 6.54
CA LYS A 268 29.46 15.00 7.96
C LYS A 268 28.67 13.94 8.73
N ALA A 269 27.37 13.79 8.44
CA ALA A 269 26.50 12.79 9.03
C ALA A 269 26.63 11.39 8.39
N LYS A 270 27.44 11.24 7.34
CA LYS A 270 27.53 10.01 6.51
C LYS A 270 26.16 9.51 6.04
N ALA A 271 25.29 10.45 5.68
CA ALA A 271 23.92 10.18 5.21
C ALA A 271 23.73 10.71 3.79
N ALA A 272 22.89 10.03 3.02
CA ALA A 272 22.54 10.44 1.66
C ALA A 272 21.17 11.14 1.64
N ALA A 273 20.99 12.12 0.76
CA ALA A 273 19.68 12.69 0.50
C ALA A 273 18.88 11.72 -0.37
N THR A 274 17.80 11.19 0.19
CA THR A 274 16.94 10.19 -0.47
C THR A 274 15.72 10.82 -1.11
N CYS A 275 15.28 11.96 -0.58
CA CYS A 275 14.24 12.78 -1.17
C CYS A 275 14.73 14.23 -1.23
N LEU A 276 14.42 14.90 -2.33
CA LEU A 276 14.49 16.35 -2.48
C LEU A 276 13.10 16.82 -2.90
N THR A 277 12.57 17.83 -2.24
CA THR A 277 11.29 18.45 -2.65
C THR A 277 11.37 19.95 -2.44
N LEU A 278 10.99 20.71 -3.46
CA LEU A 278 10.92 22.16 -3.40
C LEU A 278 9.60 22.59 -2.77
N ALA A 279 9.63 23.67 -2.02
CA ALA A 279 8.41 24.38 -1.65
C ALA A 279 7.78 25.01 -2.91
N PRO A 280 6.44 25.18 -2.95
CA PRO A 280 5.77 25.79 -4.10
C PRO A 280 6.22 27.24 -4.41
N ASP A 281 6.76 27.94 -3.41
CA ASP A 281 7.35 29.28 -3.53
C ASP A 281 8.74 29.27 -4.24
N GLY A 282 9.38 28.11 -4.32
CA GLY A 282 10.73 27.90 -4.82
C GLY A 282 11.83 28.49 -3.92
N GLU A 283 11.49 29.05 -2.76
CA GLU A 283 12.46 29.70 -1.86
C GLU A 283 13.11 28.71 -0.90
N ARG A 284 12.42 27.62 -0.59
CA ARG A 284 12.89 26.61 0.34
C ARG A 284 12.84 25.24 -0.29
N PHE A 285 13.67 24.35 0.23
CA PHE A 285 13.61 22.94 -0.13
C PHE A 285 13.84 22.07 1.09
N VAL A 286 13.25 20.89 1.05
CA VAL A 286 13.33 19.90 2.11
C VAL A 286 14.03 18.66 1.58
N THR A 287 14.82 18.08 2.46
CA THR A 287 15.47 16.81 2.23
C THR A 287 15.09 15.83 3.32
N PHE A 288 14.89 14.57 2.94
CA PHE A 288 14.90 13.45 3.88
C PHE A 288 16.14 12.61 3.64
N SER A 289 16.82 12.24 4.71
CA SER A 289 18.07 11.49 4.63
C SER A 289 18.01 10.18 5.41
N VAL A 290 18.69 9.18 4.87
CA VAL A 290 18.84 7.84 5.42
C VAL A 290 20.35 7.54 5.44
N PRO A 291 20.93 6.97 6.52
CA PRO A 291 20.27 6.31 7.67
C PRO A 291 19.94 7.21 8.87
N ASP A 292 20.33 8.49 8.87
CA ASP A 292 20.15 9.39 10.01
C ASP A 292 18.68 9.74 10.32
N ARG A 293 17.75 9.55 9.36
CA ARG A 293 16.31 9.81 9.49
C ARG A 293 16.01 11.25 9.92
N LYS A 294 16.74 12.19 9.34
CA LYS A 294 16.55 13.62 9.61
C LYS A 294 15.85 14.29 8.44
N ILE A 295 14.92 15.17 8.76
CA ILE A 295 14.29 16.08 7.82
C ILE A 295 15.00 17.41 7.98
N ARG A 296 15.63 17.89 6.90
CA ARG A 296 16.34 19.16 6.89
C ARG A 296 15.65 20.13 5.94
N LEU A 297 15.36 21.32 6.43
CA LEU A 297 14.78 22.43 5.68
C LEU A 297 15.88 23.43 5.38
N PHE A 298 16.10 23.70 4.10
CA PHE A 298 17.10 24.65 3.63
C PHE A 298 16.44 25.84 2.94
N ASP A 299 17.09 26.98 3.05
CA ASP A 299 16.85 28.11 2.16
C ASP A 299 17.61 27.87 0.85
N PHE A 300 16.90 27.99 -0.27
CA PHE A 300 17.41 27.71 -1.60
C PHE A 300 18.47 28.73 -2.03
N ALA A 301 18.23 30.02 -1.78
CA ALA A 301 19.12 31.08 -2.23
C ALA A 301 20.46 31.05 -1.46
N THR A 302 20.38 30.89 -0.13
CA THR A 302 21.58 30.93 0.72
C THR A 302 22.22 29.55 0.92
N GLY A 303 21.54 28.45 0.61
CA GLY A 303 22.00 27.08 0.90
C GLY A 303 22.19 26.81 2.41
N LYS A 304 21.58 27.63 3.26
CA LYS A 304 21.74 27.51 4.72
C LYS A 304 20.64 26.65 5.29
N LEU A 305 21.01 25.88 6.31
CA LEU A 305 20.06 25.07 7.04
C LEU A 305 19.19 26.00 7.89
N VAL A 306 17.88 25.96 7.66
CA VAL A 306 16.90 26.71 8.44
C VAL A 306 16.55 25.92 9.69
N ARG A 307 16.18 24.64 9.54
CA ARG A 307 15.79 23.75 10.64
C ARG A 307 16.09 22.28 10.31
N THR A 308 16.32 21.50 11.37
CA THR A 308 16.43 20.05 11.32
C THR A 308 15.43 19.42 12.28
N TYR A 309 14.68 18.44 11.80
CA TYR A 309 13.79 17.60 12.59
C TYR A 309 14.37 16.19 12.65
N ASP A 310 14.55 15.68 13.85
CA ASP A 310 15.16 14.38 14.10
C ASP A 310 14.06 13.34 14.35
N GLU A 311 13.92 12.38 13.44
CA GLU A 311 13.01 11.24 13.54
C GLU A 311 13.80 9.93 13.64
N SER A 312 15.03 9.99 14.18
CA SER A 312 15.82 8.80 14.45
C SER A 312 15.18 7.91 15.52
N LEU A 313 15.43 6.60 15.41
CA LEU A 313 14.89 5.62 16.36
C LEU A 313 15.31 5.90 17.81
N GLY A 314 16.56 6.32 18.03
CA GLY A 314 17.04 6.64 19.37
C GLY A 314 16.22 7.75 20.03
N VAL A 315 15.94 8.83 19.29
CA VAL A 315 15.11 9.93 19.79
C VAL A 315 13.68 9.46 20.05
N ILE A 316 13.12 8.60 19.19
CA ILE A 316 11.77 8.06 19.37
C ILE A 316 11.68 7.18 20.64
N GLU A 317 12.67 6.31 20.86
CA GLU A 317 12.76 5.46 22.06
C GLU A 317 12.94 6.31 23.33
N ASP A 318 13.77 7.34 23.28
CA ASP A 318 13.99 8.25 24.40
C ASP A 318 12.74 9.08 24.73
N MET A 319 12.03 9.57 23.71
CA MET A 319 10.75 10.29 23.89
C MET A 319 9.67 9.40 24.52
N GLN A 320 9.64 8.11 24.16
CA GLN A 320 8.71 7.14 24.76
C GLN A 320 9.06 6.88 26.23
N ARG A 321 10.35 6.67 26.56
CA ARG A 321 10.81 6.46 27.95
C ARG A 321 10.62 7.67 28.84
N ALA A 322 10.90 8.86 28.31
CA ALA A 322 10.72 10.12 29.03
C ALA A 322 9.23 10.53 29.15
N GLY A 323 8.34 9.84 28.45
CA GLY A 323 6.92 10.15 28.40
C GLY A 323 6.59 11.48 27.71
N THR A 324 7.57 12.11 27.05
CA THR A 324 7.42 13.38 26.31
C THR A 324 6.94 13.18 24.88
N ALA A 325 6.75 11.93 24.45
CA ALA A 325 6.20 11.60 23.14
C ALA A 325 4.81 12.26 22.95
N PHE A 326 4.54 12.68 21.71
CA PHE A 326 3.24 13.26 21.35
C PHE A 326 2.07 12.33 21.67
N GLN A 327 2.30 11.02 21.58
CA GLN A 327 1.38 9.97 21.98
C GLN A 327 2.20 8.81 22.54
N GLN A 328 1.81 8.31 23.71
CA GLN A 328 2.37 7.10 24.29
C GLN A 328 1.59 5.89 23.80
N PHE A 329 2.30 4.86 23.36
CA PHE A 329 1.73 3.56 23.01
C PHE A 329 2.04 2.51 24.07
N GLU A 330 1.23 1.44 24.07
CA GLU A 330 1.57 0.22 24.79
C GLU A 330 2.87 -0.38 24.23
N GLU A 331 3.69 -0.97 25.09
CA GLU A 331 5.01 -1.50 24.72
C GLU A 331 4.96 -2.48 23.54
N VAL A 332 3.92 -3.31 23.46
CA VAL A 332 3.74 -4.29 22.38
C VAL A 332 3.48 -3.60 21.04
N GLU A 333 2.61 -2.59 21.02
CA GLU A 333 2.30 -1.83 19.80
C GLU A 333 3.48 -0.95 19.37
N PHE A 334 4.15 -0.32 20.33
CA PHE A 334 5.38 0.44 20.10
C PHE A 334 6.47 -0.44 19.50
N GLY A 335 6.71 -1.62 20.07
CA GLY A 335 7.70 -2.58 19.59
C GLY A 335 7.43 -3.02 18.14
N ARG A 336 6.16 -3.23 17.76
CA ARG A 336 5.77 -3.53 16.37
C ARG A 336 6.08 -2.38 15.41
N ARG A 337 5.78 -1.14 15.78
CA ARG A 337 6.08 0.04 14.94
C ARG A 337 7.58 0.29 14.81
N VAL A 338 8.35 0.13 15.87
CA VAL A 338 9.82 0.24 15.84
C VAL A 338 10.43 -0.86 14.96
N ALA A 339 9.90 -2.09 15.01
CA ALA A 339 10.35 -3.16 14.12
C ALA A 339 10.10 -2.82 12.64
N GLN A 340 8.95 -2.22 12.33
CA GLN A 340 8.63 -1.74 10.98
C GLN A 340 9.59 -0.62 10.53
N GLU A 341 9.98 0.31 11.40
CA GLU A 341 10.99 1.33 11.10
C GLU A 341 12.39 0.75 10.85
N ARG A 342 12.73 -0.40 11.45
CA ARG A 342 14.01 -1.09 11.17
C ARG A 342 14.01 -1.74 9.79
N GLU A 343 12.86 -2.23 9.32
CA GLU A 343 12.70 -2.81 7.98
C GLU A 343 12.94 -1.78 6.86
N LEU A 344 12.67 -0.50 7.14
CA LEU A 344 12.88 0.62 6.20
C LEU A 344 14.34 0.86 5.80
N GLU A 345 15.30 0.34 6.56
CA GLU A 345 16.72 0.50 6.25
C GLU A 345 17.17 -0.38 5.06
N SER A 346 16.32 -1.31 4.62
CA SER A 346 16.51 -2.12 3.41
C SER A 346 16.67 -1.26 2.16
N PRO A 347 17.65 -1.55 1.26
CA PRO A 347 17.92 -0.75 0.07
C PRO A 347 16.71 -0.61 -0.87
N ALA A 348 15.83 -1.61 -0.92
CA ALA A 348 14.64 -1.60 -1.77
C ALA A 348 13.61 -0.53 -1.39
N SER A 349 13.58 -0.11 -0.11
CA SER A 349 12.62 0.90 0.36
C SER A 349 13.19 2.31 0.38
N LYS A 350 14.51 2.47 0.21
CA LYS A 350 15.19 3.77 0.34
C LYS A 350 14.58 4.80 -0.60
N ASP A 351 14.47 4.50 -1.89
CA ASP A 351 14.08 5.54 -2.86
C ASP A 351 12.58 5.88 -2.86
N ARG A 352 11.79 5.25 -2.01
CA ARG A 352 10.33 5.38 -1.99
C ARG A 352 9.82 6.43 -1.00
N PHE A 353 10.72 6.99 -0.18
CA PHE A 353 10.36 8.03 0.78
C PHE A 353 10.19 9.37 0.08
N ASN A 354 9.18 10.12 0.50
CA ASN A 354 9.11 11.52 0.19
C ASN A 354 8.65 12.38 1.36
N VAL A 355 8.88 13.67 1.22
CA VAL A 355 8.40 14.71 2.12
C VAL A 355 7.80 15.80 1.24
N ILE A 356 6.54 16.15 1.49
CA ILE A 356 5.82 17.10 0.65
C ILE A 356 5.52 18.38 1.43
N PHE A 357 5.38 19.47 0.69
CA PHE A 357 4.82 20.71 1.20
C PHE A 357 3.32 20.77 0.92
N ASP A 358 2.62 21.59 1.70
CA ASP A 358 1.32 22.09 1.28
C ASP A 358 1.47 23.17 0.19
N GLU A 359 0.38 23.53 -0.47
CA GLU A 359 0.35 24.56 -1.51
C GLU A 359 0.79 25.94 -0.99
N SER A 360 0.64 26.21 0.31
CA SER A 360 1.12 27.46 0.92
C SER A 360 2.63 27.48 1.19
N GLY A 361 3.30 26.31 1.19
CA GLY A 361 4.70 26.16 1.56
C GLY A 361 4.98 26.39 3.05
N HIS A 362 3.96 26.34 3.91
CA HIS A 362 4.09 26.57 5.36
C HIS A 362 4.01 25.27 6.17
N PHE A 363 3.30 24.27 5.65
CA PHE A 363 3.21 22.95 6.25
C PHE A 363 4.06 21.94 5.52
N LEU A 364 4.62 21.02 6.29
CA LEU A 364 5.46 19.94 5.82
C LEU A 364 4.79 18.63 6.25
N LEU A 365 4.53 17.75 5.28
CA LEU A 365 3.88 16.46 5.49
C LEU A 365 4.88 15.34 5.20
N TYR A 366 4.99 14.40 6.14
CA TYR A 366 5.91 13.28 6.02
C TYR A 366 5.41 12.07 6.79
N GLY A 367 5.81 10.88 6.34
CA GLY A 367 5.57 9.63 7.05
C GLY A 367 6.54 9.47 8.24
N SER A 368 5.99 9.11 9.39
CA SER A 368 6.70 8.80 10.63
C SER A 368 6.12 7.50 11.22
N TYR A 369 6.72 6.98 12.29
CA TYR A 369 6.25 5.79 13.00
C TYR A 369 4.80 5.94 13.51
N LEU A 370 4.38 7.17 13.81
CA LEU A 370 3.02 7.52 14.25
C LEU A 370 1.98 7.48 13.13
N GLY A 371 2.39 7.49 11.86
CA GLY A 371 1.54 7.82 10.71
C GLY A 371 2.07 9.05 9.97
N ILE A 372 1.19 9.84 9.35
CA ILE A 372 1.60 11.01 8.56
C ILE A 372 1.51 12.25 9.43
N LYS A 373 2.65 12.87 9.74
CA LYS A 373 2.71 14.10 10.54
C LYS A 373 2.58 15.32 9.65
N VAL A 374 1.76 16.28 10.06
CA VAL A 374 1.67 17.63 9.49
C VAL A 374 2.36 18.59 10.42
N LEU A 375 3.48 19.13 9.98
CA LEU A 375 4.36 19.99 10.76
C LEU A 375 4.29 21.43 10.26
N ASN A 376 4.05 22.37 11.16
CA ASN A 376 4.13 23.79 10.86
C ASN A 376 5.59 24.27 10.90
N THR A 377 6.12 24.70 9.76
CA THR A 377 7.51 25.17 9.64
C THR A 377 7.78 26.49 10.35
N PHE A 378 6.75 27.29 10.66
CA PHE A 378 6.89 28.56 11.38
C PHE A 378 6.84 28.34 12.89
N SER A 379 5.81 27.64 13.37
CA SER A 379 5.56 27.44 14.80
C SER A 379 6.29 26.23 15.39
N ASN A 380 6.87 25.35 14.57
CA ASN A 380 7.53 24.09 14.97
C ASN A 380 6.63 23.13 15.74
N LYS A 381 5.35 23.12 15.42
CA LYS A 381 4.39 22.21 16.06
C LYS A 381 3.81 21.27 15.05
N VAL A 382 3.62 20.03 15.49
CA VAL A 382 2.78 19.07 14.78
C VAL A 382 1.34 19.53 14.96
N VAL A 383 0.69 19.88 13.87
CA VAL A 383 -0.68 20.39 13.84
C VAL A 383 -1.66 19.22 13.81
N LYS A 384 -1.35 18.20 12.99
CA LYS A 384 -2.23 17.06 12.76
C LYS A 384 -1.43 15.81 12.45
N VAL A 385 -2.00 14.65 12.78
CA VAL A 385 -1.44 13.34 12.43
C VAL A 385 -2.54 12.51 11.76
N TYR A 386 -2.29 12.05 10.54
CA TYR A 386 -3.18 11.14 9.81
C TYR A 386 -2.73 9.68 10.00
N GLY A 387 -3.68 8.76 9.99
CA GLY A 387 -3.42 7.32 10.11
C GLY A 387 -2.97 6.87 11.50
N LYS A 388 -3.12 7.71 12.53
CA LYS A 388 -2.65 7.43 13.91
C LYS A 388 -3.22 6.15 14.53
N ASP A 389 -4.50 5.88 14.27
CA ASP A 389 -5.23 4.73 14.83
C ASP A 389 -4.97 3.45 14.01
N GLU A 390 -4.16 3.55 12.96
CA GLU A 390 -3.96 2.51 11.97
C GLU A 390 -2.49 2.12 11.94
N ASN A 391 -2.21 0.85 11.67
CA ASN A 391 -0.84 0.38 11.51
C ASN A 391 -0.33 0.71 10.10
N LEU A 392 -0.28 2.01 9.79
CA LEU A 392 0.10 2.56 8.49
C LEU A 392 1.38 3.37 8.62
N ARG A 393 2.50 2.80 8.18
CA ARG A 393 3.73 3.54 7.95
C ARG A 393 3.77 4.03 6.49
N ALA A 394 3.51 5.32 6.31
CA ALA A 394 3.46 5.93 4.98
C ALA A 394 4.87 6.08 4.37
N LEU A 395 5.06 5.69 3.10
CA LEU A 395 6.32 5.85 2.38
C LEU A 395 6.29 7.08 1.47
N ASN A 396 5.30 7.10 0.57
CA ASN A 396 5.15 8.13 -0.44
C ASN A 396 3.78 8.82 -0.29
N LEU A 397 3.79 10.14 -0.39
CA LEU A 397 2.67 11.03 -0.14
C LEU A 397 2.41 11.92 -1.36
N ALA A 398 1.14 12.15 -1.68
CA ALA A 398 0.74 13.19 -2.62
C ALA A 398 -0.47 13.95 -2.05
N LEU A 399 -0.46 15.27 -2.18
CA LEU A 399 -1.52 16.14 -1.68
C LEU A 399 -2.19 16.87 -2.84
N TYR A 400 -3.50 16.97 -2.75
CA TYR A 400 -4.34 17.80 -3.61
C TYR A 400 -5.21 18.68 -2.73
N GLN A 401 -5.11 20.00 -2.85
CA GLN A 401 -5.92 20.94 -2.07
C GLN A 401 -6.96 21.67 -2.92
N GLY A 402 -7.09 21.30 -4.20
CA GLY A 402 -8.00 21.92 -5.15
C GLY A 402 -7.51 23.31 -5.52
N GLN A 403 -6.89 23.44 -6.69
CA GLN A 403 -6.57 24.76 -7.21
C GLN A 403 -7.88 25.54 -7.40
N PRO A 404 -7.96 26.83 -7.00
CA PRO A 404 -9.03 27.67 -7.49
C PRO A 404 -8.91 27.68 -9.02
N GLN A 405 -9.91 27.13 -9.71
CA GLN A 405 -10.10 27.35 -11.14
C GLN A 405 -9.96 28.87 -11.35
N LYS A 406 -8.87 29.31 -11.98
CA LYS A 406 -8.60 30.74 -12.18
C LYS A 406 -9.70 31.34 -13.05
N LYS A 407 -10.75 31.83 -12.42
CA LYS A 407 -11.60 32.92 -12.89
C LYS A 407 -11.62 33.97 -11.78
N GLY A 408 -10.60 34.82 -11.79
CA GLY A 408 -10.41 35.92 -10.85
C GLY A 408 -9.32 35.63 -9.82
N VAL A 409 -8.38 36.58 -9.67
CA VAL A 409 -7.35 36.54 -8.62
C VAL A 409 -8.05 36.77 -7.28
N THR A 410 -8.40 35.69 -6.60
CA THR A 410 -8.82 35.72 -5.19
C THR A 410 -7.57 35.75 -4.34
N THR A 411 -7.24 36.93 -3.80
CA THR A 411 -6.20 37.03 -2.76
C THR A 411 -6.67 36.28 -1.51
N VAL A 412 -5.73 35.76 -0.71
CA VAL A 412 -6.03 35.08 0.56
C VAL A 412 -6.87 35.98 1.49
N GLU A 413 -6.71 37.29 1.36
CA GLU A 413 -7.50 38.32 2.07
C GLU A 413 -8.95 38.42 1.56
N MET A 414 -9.18 38.32 0.25
CA MET A 414 -10.54 38.22 -0.32
C MET A 414 -11.24 36.93 0.10
N ALA A 415 -10.52 35.82 0.18
CA ALA A 415 -11.05 34.53 0.63
C ALA A 415 -11.50 34.54 2.11
N ALA A 416 -10.90 35.40 2.94
CA ALA A 416 -11.27 35.57 4.35
C ALA A 416 -12.51 36.45 4.56
N SER A 417 -13.00 37.13 3.51
CA SER A 417 -14.27 37.86 3.58
C SER A 417 -15.44 36.89 3.42
N ASN A 418 -16.45 36.96 4.30
CA ASN A 418 -17.64 36.09 4.33
C ASN A 418 -18.55 36.31 3.11
N ASN A 419 -18.06 36.04 1.90
CA ASN A 419 -18.82 36.16 0.66
C ASN A 419 -19.41 34.78 0.30
N PRO A 420 -20.74 34.64 0.11
CA PRO A 420 -21.39 33.34 -0.15
C PRO A 420 -20.87 32.59 -1.39
N LEU A 421 -20.39 33.31 -2.41
CA LEU A 421 -19.78 32.71 -3.61
C LEU A 421 -18.41 32.04 -3.34
N LEU A 422 -17.74 32.39 -2.24
CA LEU A 422 -16.49 31.72 -1.81
C LEU A 422 -16.77 30.44 -1.02
N GLN A 423 -17.96 30.28 -0.44
CA GLN A 423 -18.40 29.05 0.23
C GLN A 423 -18.63 27.91 -0.77
N GLU A 424 -18.96 28.19 -2.03
CA GLU A 424 -18.91 27.16 -3.09
C GLU A 424 -17.47 26.68 -3.31
N SER A 425 -16.47 27.54 -3.13
CA SER A 425 -15.06 27.12 -3.10
C SER A 425 -14.66 26.43 -1.79
N GLU A 426 -15.54 26.35 -0.78
CA GLU A 426 -15.37 25.49 0.40
C GLU A 426 -15.91 24.06 0.16
N THR A 427 -16.52 23.78 -1.00
CA THR A 427 -16.75 22.40 -1.50
C THR A 427 -15.47 21.77 -2.06
N ARG A 428 -14.29 22.19 -1.57
CA ARG A 428 -13.02 21.53 -1.83
C ARG A 428 -13.02 20.20 -1.10
N ASP A 429 -12.84 19.11 -1.85
CA ASP A 429 -12.48 17.81 -1.32
C ASP A 429 -10.95 17.66 -1.42
N PRO A 430 -10.17 18.22 -0.46
CA PRO A 430 -8.74 17.99 -0.41
C PRO A 430 -8.50 16.50 -0.19
N ILE A 431 -7.57 15.95 -0.96
CA ILE A 431 -7.20 14.55 -0.86
C ILE A 431 -5.72 14.46 -0.53
N LEU A 432 -5.42 13.77 0.57
CA LEU A 432 -4.08 13.28 0.83
C LEU A 432 -4.05 11.80 0.47
N VAL A 433 -3.10 11.43 -0.39
CA VAL A 433 -2.86 10.06 -0.83
C VAL A 433 -1.58 9.57 -0.20
N ALA A 434 -1.59 8.36 0.34
CA ALA A 434 -0.42 7.74 0.96
C ALA A 434 -0.26 6.27 0.56
N THR A 435 0.99 5.84 0.37
CA THR A 435 1.35 4.42 0.23
C THR A 435 1.88 3.87 1.55
N GLY A 436 1.63 2.59 1.84
CA GLY A 436 2.14 1.93 3.05
C GLY A 436 3.26 0.93 2.76
N ILE A 437 4.21 0.77 3.69
CA ILE A 437 5.21 -0.31 3.61
C ILE A 437 4.53 -1.69 3.69
N GLY A 438 4.90 -2.59 2.78
CA GLY A 438 4.39 -3.96 2.74
C GLY A 438 2.88 -4.05 2.44
N LYS A 439 2.26 -2.95 1.98
CA LYS A 439 0.85 -2.88 1.63
C LYS A 439 0.71 -2.72 0.12
N VAL A 440 -0.09 -3.60 -0.50
CA VAL A 440 -0.38 -3.60 -1.94
C VAL A 440 -1.56 -2.65 -2.27
N ARG A 441 -1.64 -1.54 -1.55
CA ARG A 441 -2.74 -0.57 -1.66
C ARG A 441 -2.25 0.82 -1.31
N PHE A 442 -2.96 1.82 -1.82
CA PHE A 442 -2.81 3.20 -1.38
C PHE A 442 -4.07 3.66 -0.65
N TYR A 443 -3.89 4.66 0.21
CA TYR A 443 -4.87 5.15 1.15
C TYR A 443 -5.23 6.59 0.81
N LEU A 444 -6.53 6.90 0.84
CA LEU A 444 -7.08 8.21 0.58
C LEU A 444 -7.62 8.80 1.88
N PHE A 445 -7.16 10.00 2.22
CA PHE A 445 -7.69 10.80 3.32
C PHE A 445 -8.47 11.97 2.71
N THR A 446 -9.75 12.05 3.04
CA THR A 446 -10.69 13.05 2.51
C THR A 446 -11.40 13.78 3.66
N ASN A 447 -12.39 14.60 3.34
CA ASN A 447 -13.23 15.27 4.34
C ASN A 447 -14.33 14.38 4.95
N GLN A 448 -14.47 13.12 4.52
CA GLN A 448 -15.48 12.21 5.04
C GLN A 448 -15.11 11.71 6.44
N GLU A 449 -15.91 12.07 7.45
CA GLU A 449 -15.71 11.66 8.85
C GLU A 449 -16.45 10.37 9.21
N GLU A 450 -17.62 10.13 8.61
CA GLU A 450 -18.41 8.91 8.78
C GLU A 450 -17.87 7.77 7.90
N ILE A 451 -16.81 7.11 8.37
CA ILE A 451 -16.14 6.05 7.62
C ILE A 451 -16.59 4.68 8.13
N SER A 452 -17.38 3.96 7.32
CA SER A 452 -17.73 2.57 7.61
C SER A 452 -16.52 1.65 7.37
N LYS A 453 -16.19 0.79 8.35
CA LYS A 453 -15.05 -0.16 8.22
C LYS A 453 -15.30 -1.22 7.14
N SER A 454 -16.55 -1.49 6.78
CA SER A 454 -16.92 -2.50 5.80
C SER A 454 -16.79 -2.02 4.35
N SER A 455 -17.03 -0.74 4.07
CA SER A 455 -17.00 -0.20 2.69
C SER A 455 -15.73 0.56 2.31
N ARG A 456 -14.88 0.91 3.29
CA ARG A 456 -13.67 1.71 3.05
C ARG A 456 -12.58 1.00 2.27
N ASP A 457 -12.47 -0.33 2.42
CA ASP A 457 -11.41 -1.12 1.81
C ASP A 457 -11.91 -1.73 0.51
N VAL A 458 -11.58 -1.08 -0.62
CA VAL A 458 -12.05 -1.47 -1.94
C VAL A 458 -11.08 -2.46 -2.57
N GLN A 459 -11.57 -3.68 -2.78
CA GLN A 459 -10.83 -4.74 -3.45
C GLN A 459 -11.12 -4.72 -4.96
N ASN A 460 -10.60 -3.70 -5.64
CA ASN A 460 -10.66 -3.58 -7.09
C ASN A 460 -9.81 -4.63 -7.81
N GLU A 461 -8.72 -5.10 -7.20
CA GLU A 461 -7.75 -6.02 -7.81
C GLU A 461 -7.31 -7.13 -6.85
N LYS A 462 -6.89 -8.27 -7.44
CA LYS A 462 -6.26 -9.37 -6.69
C LYS A 462 -4.73 -9.15 -6.69
N PRO A 463 -4.08 -9.07 -5.51
CA PRO A 463 -2.65 -8.83 -5.41
C PRO A 463 -1.86 -10.04 -5.92
N LEU A 464 -0.77 -9.77 -6.65
CA LEU A 464 0.30 -10.69 -6.97
C LEU A 464 1.13 -10.88 -5.70
N ILE A 465 0.97 -12.00 -5.02
CA ILE A 465 1.75 -12.31 -3.82
C ILE A 465 3.19 -12.64 -4.27
N LEU A 466 4.14 -11.68 -4.15
CA LEU A 466 5.57 -11.97 -4.21
C LEU A 466 5.99 -12.64 -2.90
N GLY A 467 6.18 -13.95 -2.95
CA GLY A 467 6.65 -14.72 -1.79
C GLY A 467 6.48 -16.23 -1.91
N HIS A 468 5.65 -16.72 -2.81
CA HIS A 468 5.69 -18.14 -3.17
C HIS A 468 6.45 -18.32 -4.47
N LYS A 469 7.70 -18.80 -4.35
CA LYS A 469 8.31 -19.64 -5.40
C LYS A 469 7.22 -20.57 -5.92
N LYS A 470 7.06 -20.62 -7.24
CA LYS A 470 6.23 -21.59 -7.95
C LYS A 470 6.56 -23.01 -7.49
N THR A 471 5.87 -23.47 -6.46
CA THR A 471 5.22 -24.77 -6.50
C THR A 471 3.81 -24.43 -6.95
N GLU A 472 3.34 -25.02 -8.04
CA GLU A 472 1.96 -24.89 -8.49
C GLU A 472 1.02 -25.39 -7.39
N GLN A 473 0.71 -24.55 -6.42
CA GLN A 473 -0.52 -24.65 -5.69
C GLN A 473 -1.57 -24.04 -6.60
N ARG A 474 -2.12 -24.90 -7.47
CA ARG A 474 -3.51 -24.81 -7.91
C ARG A 474 -4.30 -24.25 -6.74
N LYS A 475 -5.22 -23.30 -7.00
CA LYS A 475 -6.25 -22.88 -6.04
C LYS A 475 -6.53 -24.07 -5.14
N THR A 476 -6.35 -23.95 -3.83
CA THR A 476 -6.97 -24.89 -2.88
C THR A 476 -8.47 -24.66 -2.97
N VAL A 477 -9.04 -25.09 -4.10
CA VAL A 477 -10.33 -25.75 -4.16
C VAL A 477 -10.29 -26.72 -2.99
N GLU A 478 -11.35 -26.72 -2.18
CA GLU A 478 -11.41 -27.54 -0.99
C GLU A 478 -11.49 -29.03 -1.37
N THR A 479 -10.41 -29.59 -1.88
CA THR A 479 -10.34 -30.96 -2.33
C THR A 479 -10.03 -31.82 -1.12
N GLY A 480 -11.10 -32.41 -0.57
CA GLY A 480 -10.99 -33.36 0.53
C GLY A 480 -10.02 -34.49 0.14
N THR A 481 -9.08 -34.82 1.02
CA THR A 481 -8.13 -35.93 0.80
C THR A 481 -8.79 -37.30 1.06
N GLY A 482 -9.94 -37.30 1.75
CA GLY A 482 -10.78 -38.46 1.93
C GLY A 482 -12.24 -38.09 2.14
N ALA A 483 -13.12 -39.06 1.92
CA ALA A 483 -14.55 -38.95 2.17
C ALA A 483 -15.06 -40.20 2.89
N VAL A 484 -16.04 -40.04 3.76
CA VAL A 484 -16.72 -41.13 4.46
C VAL A 484 -18.16 -41.18 3.96
N LEU A 485 -18.56 -42.31 3.38
CA LEU A 485 -19.93 -42.56 2.96
C LEU A 485 -20.64 -43.30 4.08
N HIS A 486 -21.61 -42.64 4.71
CA HIS A 486 -22.49 -43.28 5.67
C HIS A 486 -23.62 -43.97 4.90
N THR A 487 -23.62 -45.30 4.86
CA THR A 487 -24.67 -46.09 4.19
C THR A 487 -25.54 -46.81 5.21
N THR A 488 -26.69 -47.35 4.77
CA THR A 488 -27.56 -48.15 5.64
C THR A 488 -26.88 -49.41 6.22
N TYR A 489 -25.84 -49.94 5.57
CA TYR A 489 -25.09 -51.12 6.03
C TYR A 489 -23.78 -50.78 6.77
N GLY A 490 -23.45 -49.50 6.92
CA GLY A 490 -22.25 -49.02 7.61
C GLY A 490 -21.45 -48.00 6.80
N ASP A 491 -20.26 -47.69 7.30
CA ASP A 491 -19.44 -46.59 6.77
C ASP A 491 -18.37 -47.11 5.80
N ILE A 492 -18.22 -46.42 4.65
CA ILE A 492 -17.18 -46.70 3.66
C ILE A 492 -16.23 -45.51 3.59
N HIS A 493 -14.95 -45.73 3.89
CA HIS A 493 -13.93 -44.69 3.83
C HIS A 493 -13.23 -44.72 2.47
N ILE A 494 -13.33 -43.63 1.73
CA ILE A 494 -12.73 -43.43 0.41
C ILE A 494 -11.57 -42.45 0.53
N ARG A 495 -10.42 -42.83 -0.02
CA ARG A 495 -9.30 -41.91 -0.27
C ARG A 495 -9.46 -41.33 -1.67
N LEU A 496 -9.44 -40.02 -1.79
CA LEU A 496 -9.61 -39.31 -3.05
C LEU A 496 -8.23 -38.95 -3.64
N PHE A 497 -8.15 -38.87 -4.97
CA PHE A 497 -6.92 -38.57 -5.71
C PHE A 497 -7.03 -37.23 -6.46
N PRO A 498 -6.89 -36.09 -5.76
CA PRO A 498 -7.01 -34.77 -6.36
C PRO A 498 -5.95 -34.48 -7.42
N ASP A 499 -4.78 -35.11 -7.30
CA ASP A 499 -3.67 -34.94 -8.25
C ASP A 499 -3.97 -35.61 -9.59
N ALA A 500 -4.71 -36.72 -9.57
CA ALA A 500 -5.00 -37.54 -10.74
C ALA A 500 -6.24 -37.07 -11.51
N ALA A 501 -7.31 -36.69 -10.81
CA ALA A 501 -8.58 -36.27 -11.40
C ALA A 501 -9.17 -35.06 -10.64
N PRO A 502 -8.63 -33.85 -10.84
CA PRO A 502 -9.02 -32.68 -10.07
C PRO A 502 -10.49 -32.26 -10.27
N LYS A 503 -11.01 -32.31 -11.51
CA LYS A 503 -12.42 -31.94 -11.77
C LYS A 503 -13.37 -32.97 -11.18
N ALA A 504 -13.07 -34.26 -11.32
CA ALA A 504 -13.92 -35.31 -10.76
C ALA A 504 -14.00 -35.26 -9.22
N VAL A 505 -12.86 -35.04 -8.54
CA VAL A 505 -12.83 -34.91 -7.08
C VAL A 505 -13.52 -33.63 -6.62
N GLU A 506 -13.34 -32.50 -7.33
CA GLU A 506 -14.05 -31.25 -7.03
C GLU A 506 -15.57 -31.41 -7.14
N ASN A 507 -16.05 -32.06 -8.21
CA ASN A 507 -17.45 -32.37 -8.43
C ASN A 507 -18.01 -33.21 -7.26
N PHE A 508 -17.35 -34.31 -6.95
CA PHE A 508 -17.76 -35.24 -5.88
C PHE A 508 -17.80 -34.57 -4.50
N VAL A 509 -16.74 -33.87 -4.10
CA VAL A 509 -16.65 -33.21 -2.78
C VAL A 509 -17.68 -32.09 -2.65
N THR A 510 -17.91 -31.34 -3.72
CA THR A 510 -18.89 -30.24 -3.70
C THR A 510 -20.32 -30.77 -3.61
N HIS A 511 -20.66 -31.85 -4.34
CA HIS A 511 -21.96 -32.52 -4.20
C HIS A 511 -22.15 -33.12 -2.80
N ALA A 512 -21.12 -33.73 -2.22
CA ALA A 512 -21.14 -34.23 -0.85
C ALA A 512 -21.45 -33.11 0.16
N LYS A 513 -20.75 -31.97 0.06
CA LYS A 513 -20.99 -30.79 0.94
C LYS A 513 -22.36 -30.16 0.77
N ARG A 514 -22.90 -30.16 -0.45
CA ARG A 514 -24.28 -29.69 -0.72
C ARG A 514 -25.35 -30.68 -0.25
N GLY A 515 -24.97 -31.86 0.24
CA GLY A 515 -25.90 -32.92 0.62
C GLY A 515 -26.63 -33.53 -0.58
N TYR A 516 -26.08 -33.41 -1.79
CA TYR A 516 -26.71 -33.89 -3.02
C TYR A 516 -26.85 -35.42 -3.05
N TYR A 517 -25.92 -36.13 -2.43
CA TYR A 517 -25.94 -37.60 -2.32
C TYR A 517 -26.75 -38.11 -1.11
N ASN A 518 -27.39 -37.22 -0.35
CA ASN A 518 -28.15 -37.64 0.84
C ASN A 518 -29.43 -38.36 0.39
N ASN A 519 -29.65 -39.56 0.92
CA ASN A 519 -30.72 -40.51 0.59
C ASN A 519 -30.70 -41.09 -0.83
N THR A 520 -29.59 -40.98 -1.58
CA THR A 520 -29.49 -41.62 -2.90
C THR A 520 -29.34 -43.14 -2.77
N ILE A 521 -29.99 -43.90 -3.65
CA ILE A 521 -29.96 -45.37 -3.64
C ILE A 521 -28.85 -45.95 -4.51
N PHE A 522 -28.35 -47.13 -4.15
CA PHE A 522 -27.57 -47.97 -5.06
C PHE A 522 -28.52 -48.64 -6.06
N HIS A 523 -28.73 -48.01 -7.21
CA HIS A 523 -29.69 -48.48 -8.21
C HIS A 523 -29.17 -49.66 -9.05
N ARG A 524 -27.86 -49.90 -9.06
CA ARG A 524 -27.23 -50.99 -9.80
C ARG A 524 -26.12 -51.65 -8.98
N VAL A 525 -26.28 -52.94 -8.71
CA VAL A 525 -25.36 -53.78 -7.94
C VAL A 525 -25.14 -55.07 -8.72
N ILE A 526 -23.91 -55.29 -9.18
CA ILE A 526 -23.53 -56.50 -9.92
C ILE A 526 -22.48 -57.25 -9.12
N ARG A 527 -22.83 -58.45 -8.70
CA ARG A 527 -21.94 -59.34 -7.95
C ARG A 527 -20.69 -59.66 -8.77
N ARG A 528 -19.52 -59.57 -8.14
CA ARG A 528 -18.18 -59.73 -8.70
C ARG A 528 -17.80 -58.72 -9.78
N PHE A 529 -18.43 -57.54 -9.74
CA PHE A 529 -18.14 -56.50 -10.71
C PHE A 529 -18.07 -55.11 -10.06
N MET A 530 -19.22 -54.48 -9.81
CA MET A 530 -19.28 -53.14 -9.22
C MET A 530 -20.63 -52.82 -8.57
N ILE A 531 -20.61 -51.83 -7.68
CA ILE A 531 -21.79 -51.18 -7.09
C ILE A 531 -21.84 -49.73 -7.58
N GLN A 532 -22.98 -49.29 -8.11
CA GLN A 532 -23.15 -47.96 -8.73
C GLN A 532 -24.23 -47.15 -8.01
N CYS A 533 -23.95 -45.85 -7.83
CA CYS A 533 -24.80 -44.90 -7.11
C CYS A 533 -24.59 -43.47 -7.67
N GLY A 534 -25.18 -42.47 -7.02
CA GLY A 534 -25.00 -41.06 -7.36
C GLY A 534 -26.02 -40.48 -8.34
N ASP A 535 -27.12 -41.21 -8.56
CA ASP A 535 -28.30 -40.75 -9.30
C ASP A 535 -29.43 -40.40 -8.32
N PRO A 536 -29.93 -39.15 -8.30
CA PRO A 536 -31.08 -38.75 -7.49
C PRO A 536 -32.41 -39.42 -7.87
N LEU A 537 -32.58 -39.81 -9.14
CA LEU A 537 -33.80 -40.46 -9.63
C LEU A 537 -33.80 -41.97 -9.35
N GLY A 538 -32.61 -42.57 -9.25
CA GLY A 538 -32.42 -43.97 -8.89
C GLY A 538 -32.80 -44.95 -10.01
N ASP A 539 -32.82 -44.48 -11.25
CA ASP A 539 -33.12 -45.27 -12.46
C ASP A 539 -31.92 -45.39 -13.42
N GLY A 540 -30.81 -44.70 -13.11
CA GLY A 540 -29.57 -44.70 -13.87
C GLY A 540 -29.51 -43.66 -14.99
N THR A 541 -30.57 -42.87 -15.20
CA THR A 541 -30.65 -41.86 -16.27
C THR A 541 -30.38 -40.44 -15.78
N GLY A 542 -30.45 -40.20 -14.46
CA GLY A 542 -30.31 -38.88 -13.87
C GLY A 542 -28.90 -38.55 -13.36
N GLY A 543 -28.72 -37.30 -12.95
CA GLY A 543 -27.50 -36.84 -12.28
C GLY A 543 -26.71 -35.82 -13.07
N GLU A 544 -26.69 -34.58 -12.57
CA GLU A 544 -25.94 -33.47 -13.18
C GLU A 544 -24.68 -33.14 -12.39
N SER A 545 -23.66 -32.63 -13.07
CA SER A 545 -22.46 -32.12 -12.41
C SER A 545 -22.73 -30.78 -11.69
N ILE A 546 -21.80 -30.35 -10.84
CA ILE A 546 -21.88 -29.04 -10.17
C ILE A 546 -21.93 -27.84 -11.12
N TRP A 547 -21.54 -28.04 -12.38
CA TRP A 547 -21.52 -27.01 -13.43
C TRP A 547 -22.79 -27.00 -14.28
N GLY A 548 -23.75 -27.90 -14.02
CA GLY A 548 -25.01 -28.02 -14.78
C GLY A 548 -24.81 -28.53 -16.21
N LYS A 549 -23.65 -29.13 -16.51
CA LYS A 549 -23.27 -29.69 -17.82
C LYS A 549 -22.39 -30.91 -17.61
N GLU A 550 -22.34 -31.82 -18.57
CA GLU A 550 -21.36 -32.92 -18.54
C GLU A 550 -19.92 -32.39 -18.62
N PHE A 551 -18.96 -33.12 -18.05
CA PHE A 551 -17.54 -32.75 -18.07
C PHE A 551 -16.61 -33.86 -18.60
N GLU A 552 -15.44 -33.43 -19.09
CA GLU A 552 -14.41 -34.26 -19.73
C GLU A 552 -13.86 -35.37 -18.84
N ASP A 553 -13.42 -36.48 -19.46
CA ASP A 553 -12.73 -37.57 -18.77
C ASP A 553 -11.28 -37.20 -18.41
N GLU A 554 -10.85 -37.55 -17.20
CA GLU A 554 -9.50 -37.30 -16.69
C GLU A 554 -8.74 -38.63 -16.54
N PHE A 555 -8.04 -39.03 -17.61
CA PHE A 555 -7.20 -40.23 -17.58
C PHE A 555 -5.82 -39.92 -16.99
N SER A 556 -5.38 -40.76 -16.04
CA SER A 556 -4.09 -40.63 -15.35
C SER A 556 -3.31 -41.93 -15.39
N SER A 557 -2.19 -42.03 -14.66
CA SER A 557 -1.42 -43.27 -14.51
C SER A 557 -2.12 -44.35 -13.67
N LEU A 558 -3.32 -44.09 -13.14
CA LEU A 558 -4.10 -45.03 -12.34
C LEU A 558 -4.86 -46.02 -13.24
N LYS A 559 -4.94 -47.27 -12.78
CA LYS A 559 -5.60 -48.39 -13.49
C LYS A 559 -6.52 -49.17 -12.55
N HIS A 560 -7.51 -49.87 -13.10
CA HIS A 560 -8.43 -50.77 -12.40
C HIS A 560 -7.80 -52.13 -12.07
N ASP A 561 -6.49 -52.15 -11.80
CA ASP A 561 -5.71 -53.35 -11.45
C ASP A 561 -6.01 -53.87 -10.03
N LYS A 562 -6.71 -53.09 -9.22
CA LYS A 562 -7.03 -53.39 -7.82
C LYS A 562 -8.53 -53.23 -7.58
N ALA A 563 -9.08 -54.13 -6.76
CA ALA A 563 -10.43 -54.01 -6.24
C ALA A 563 -10.59 -52.74 -5.37
N TYR A 564 -11.84 -52.32 -5.22
CA TYR A 564 -12.30 -51.15 -4.46
C TYR A 564 -11.90 -49.81 -5.04
N THR A 565 -11.73 -49.76 -6.36
CA THR A 565 -11.44 -48.52 -7.08
C THR A 565 -12.74 -47.77 -7.33
N VAL A 566 -12.72 -46.44 -7.14
CA VAL A 566 -13.88 -45.56 -7.28
C VAL A 566 -13.70 -44.71 -8.54
N SER A 567 -14.67 -44.86 -9.45
CA SER A 567 -14.61 -44.27 -10.79
C SER A 567 -15.94 -43.64 -11.18
N MET A 568 -15.90 -42.63 -12.05
CA MET A 568 -17.11 -41.97 -12.56
C MET A 568 -17.88 -42.88 -13.53
N ALA A 569 -19.19 -42.89 -13.43
CA ALA A 569 -20.06 -43.53 -14.43
C ALA A 569 -20.39 -42.52 -15.52
N ASN A 570 -20.09 -42.87 -16.77
CA ASN A 570 -20.34 -42.05 -17.96
C ASN A 570 -21.15 -42.86 -19.00
N ALA A 571 -21.90 -42.17 -19.85
CA ALA A 571 -22.71 -42.77 -20.93
C ALA A 571 -21.96 -42.83 -22.28
N GLY A 572 -20.69 -42.42 -22.27
CA GLY A 572 -19.81 -42.27 -23.42
C GLY A 572 -18.61 -41.37 -23.06
N PRO A 573 -17.64 -41.20 -23.97
CA PRO A 573 -16.48 -40.35 -23.71
C PRO A 573 -16.89 -38.91 -23.36
N ASN A 574 -16.31 -38.35 -22.30
CA ASN A 574 -16.53 -36.97 -21.81
C ASN A 574 -17.94 -36.64 -21.33
N THR A 575 -18.71 -37.64 -20.88
CA THR A 575 -20.09 -37.46 -20.39
C THR A 575 -20.20 -37.64 -18.87
N ASN A 576 -19.22 -37.14 -18.10
CA ASN A 576 -19.26 -37.30 -16.64
C ASN A 576 -20.32 -36.38 -16.01
N GLY A 577 -21.17 -36.97 -15.15
CA GLY A 577 -22.21 -36.28 -14.38
C GLY A 577 -21.96 -36.37 -12.87
N SER A 578 -22.95 -36.83 -12.10
CA SER A 578 -22.83 -37.08 -10.65
C SER A 578 -22.68 -38.55 -10.27
N GLN A 579 -22.92 -39.48 -11.19
CA GLN A 579 -22.91 -40.91 -10.92
C GLN A 579 -21.49 -41.48 -10.81
N PHE A 580 -21.30 -42.43 -9.90
CA PHE A 580 -20.04 -43.13 -9.70
C PHE A 580 -20.26 -44.58 -9.28
N PHE A 581 -19.22 -45.40 -9.45
CA PHE A 581 -19.24 -46.81 -9.04
C PHE A 581 -17.98 -47.20 -8.27
N ILE A 582 -18.12 -48.24 -7.44
CA ILE A 582 -17.03 -48.87 -6.70
C ILE A 582 -16.87 -50.30 -7.22
N THR A 583 -15.67 -50.65 -7.67
CA THR A 583 -15.38 -52.00 -8.18
C THR A 583 -15.13 -53.00 -7.05
N THR A 584 -15.59 -54.23 -7.19
CA THR A 584 -15.34 -55.31 -6.20
C THR A 584 -14.28 -56.30 -6.69
N GLU A 585 -14.08 -56.40 -8.02
CA GLU A 585 -13.05 -57.22 -8.67
C GLU A 585 -12.14 -56.35 -9.57
N LYS A 586 -11.06 -56.94 -10.10
CA LYS A 586 -10.16 -56.25 -11.04
C LYS A 586 -10.82 -56.15 -12.41
N THR A 587 -10.85 -54.96 -12.99
CA THR A 587 -11.63 -54.66 -14.20
C THR A 587 -10.79 -53.89 -15.23
N PRO A 588 -9.69 -54.47 -15.76
CA PRO A 588 -8.75 -53.77 -16.64
C PRO A 588 -9.37 -53.27 -17.96
N TRP A 589 -10.52 -53.79 -18.37
CA TRP A 589 -11.23 -53.33 -19.59
C TRP A 589 -11.95 -51.99 -19.43
N LEU A 590 -12.02 -51.46 -18.21
CA LEU A 590 -12.56 -50.12 -17.89
C LEU A 590 -11.46 -49.04 -17.91
N ASP A 591 -10.18 -49.44 -18.03
CA ASP A 591 -9.06 -48.52 -18.14
C ASP A 591 -9.19 -47.65 -19.38
N ASN A 592 -8.89 -46.35 -19.23
CA ASN A 592 -9.04 -45.32 -20.26
C ASN A 592 -10.47 -45.14 -20.80
N LYS A 593 -11.49 -45.67 -20.12
CA LYS A 593 -12.91 -45.41 -20.42
C LYS A 593 -13.62 -44.65 -19.31
N HIS A 594 -13.24 -44.90 -18.06
CA HIS A 594 -13.81 -44.24 -16.88
C HIS A 594 -12.74 -43.52 -16.07
N THR A 595 -13.08 -42.34 -15.59
CA THR A 595 -12.20 -41.50 -14.76
C THR A 595 -12.08 -42.07 -13.35
N ILE A 596 -10.87 -42.49 -12.95
CA ILE A 596 -10.58 -42.97 -11.59
C ILE A 596 -10.26 -41.75 -10.71
N PHE A 597 -11.05 -41.53 -9.66
CA PHE A 597 -10.88 -40.38 -8.76
C PHE A 597 -10.69 -40.76 -7.28
N GLY A 598 -10.84 -42.04 -6.92
CA GLY A 598 -10.63 -42.48 -5.53
C GLY A 598 -10.50 -43.98 -5.35
N ARG A 599 -10.30 -44.40 -4.10
CA ARG A 599 -10.23 -45.81 -3.70
C ARG A 599 -10.75 -46.01 -2.28
N ALA A 600 -11.55 -47.06 -2.05
CA ALA A 600 -11.99 -47.43 -0.72
C ALA A 600 -10.82 -48.05 0.08
N VAL A 601 -10.63 -47.56 1.31
CA VAL A 601 -9.53 -47.97 2.21
C VAL A 601 -10.06 -48.73 3.44
N GLN A 602 -11.22 -48.34 3.97
CA GLN A 602 -11.90 -49.00 5.10
C GLN A 602 -13.39 -49.17 4.79
N GLY A 603 -14.06 -50.09 5.48
CA GLY A 603 -15.46 -50.46 5.17
C GLY A 603 -15.58 -51.43 3.99
N LEU A 604 -14.53 -52.21 3.72
CA LEU A 604 -14.53 -53.21 2.63
C LEU A 604 -15.57 -54.32 2.88
N ASP A 605 -15.81 -54.66 4.15
CA ASP A 605 -16.85 -55.59 4.56
C ASP A 605 -18.26 -55.06 4.23
N VAL A 606 -18.48 -53.74 4.31
CA VAL A 606 -19.73 -53.08 3.92
C VAL A 606 -19.94 -53.18 2.41
N VAL A 607 -18.90 -52.91 1.62
CA VAL A 607 -18.95 -53.06 0.14
C VAL A 607 -19.32 -54.50 -0.25
N HIS A 608 -18.71 -55.50 0.39
CA HIS A 608 -19.04 -56.92 0.18
C HIS A 608 -20.46 -57.29 0.64
N LYS A 609 -20.99 -56.67 1.71
CA LYS A 609 -22.37 -56.88 2.14
C LYS A 609 -23.36 -56.31 1.12
N ILE A 610 -23.11 -55.11 0.60
CA ILE A 610 -23.91 -54.48 -0.45
C ILE A 610 -23.88 -55.34 -1.73
N GLU A 611 -22.70 -55.83 -2.12
CA GLU A 611 -22.52 -56.70 -3.28
C GLU A 611 -23.28 -58.04 -3.19
N ASN A 612 -23.43 -58.61 -1.99
CA ASN A 612 -24.14 -59.87 -1.78
C ASN A 612 -25.63 -59.69 -1.45
N ALA A 613 -26.16 -58.46 -1.52
CA ALA A 613 -27.59 -58.21 -1.38
C ALA A 613 -28.38 -58.90 -2.51
N ARG A 614 -29.64 -59.29 -2.23
CA ARG A 614 -30.51 -59.87 -3.26
C ARG A 614 -30.90 -58.79 -4.26
N THR A 615 -30.69 -59.06 -5.55
CA THR A 615 -30.96 -58.10 -6.63
C THR A 615 -31.95 -58.66 -7.64
N HIS A 616 -32.93 -57.88 -8.05
CA HIS A 616 -33.82 -58.13 -9.17
C HIS A 616 -33.47 -57.19 -10.33
N LYS A 617 -33.09 -57.74 -11.50
CA LYS A 617 -32.63 -56.96 -12.67
C LYS A 617 -31.54 -55.94 -12.32
N GLU A 618 -30.51 -56.40 -11.61
CA GLU A 618 -29.35 -55.59 -11.14
C GLU A 618 -29.67 -54.53 -10.07
N LYS A 619 -30.95 -54.31 -9.72
CA LYS A 619 -31.36 -53.43 -8.62
C LYS A 619 -31.57 -54.23 -7.32
N PRO A 620 -31.03 -53.81 -6.17
CA PRO A 620 -31.31 -54.45 -4.88
C PRO A 620 -32.82 -54.53 -4.57
N GLU A 621 -33.29 -55.66 -4.03
CA GLU A 621 -34.67 -55.82 -3.55
C GLU A 621 -34.93 -54.96 -2.30
N GLU A 622 -33.94 -54.84 -1.44
CA GLU A 622 -33.92 -53.91 -0.31
C GLU A 622 -33.13 -52.67 -0.71
N ASP A 623 -33.77 -51.50 -0.64
CA ASP A 623 -33.15 -50.23 -1.02
C ASP A 623 -31.96 -49.90 -0.10
N ILE A 624 -30.76 -49.98 -0.66
CA ILE A 624 -29.53 -49.57 0.00
C ILE A 624 -29.32 -48.09 -0.28
N LYS A 625 -29.20 -47.26 0.77
CA LYS A 625 -29.12 -45.80 0.64
C LYS A 625 -27.81 -45.25 1.21
N ILE A 626 -27.32 -44.18 0.60
CA ILE A 626 -26.33 -43.28 1.19
C ILE A 626 -27.08 -42.29 2.06
N LEU A 627 -26.81 -42.26 3.36
CA LEU A 627 -27.43 -41.34 4.32
C LEU A 627 -26.78 -39.96 4.24
N SER A 628 -25.45 -39.92 4.25
CA SER A 628 -24.66 -38.69 4.13
C SER A 628 -23.23 -39.00 3.70
N ILE A 629 -22.54 -37.98 3.17
CA ILE A 629 -21.12 -38.07 2.80
C ILE A 629 -20.34 -36.97 3.49
N ASP A 630 -19.41 -37.34 4.36
CA ASP A 630 -18.51 -36.43 5.06
C ASP A 630 -17.16 -36.33 4.34
N ALA A 631 -16.88 -35.19 3.72
CA ALA A 631 -15.60 -34.92 3.05
C ALA A 631 -14.58 -34.30 4.03
N CYS A 632 -13.48 -35.02 4.31
CA CYS A 632 -12.40 -34.58 5.20
C CYS A 632 -11.26 -33.90 4.42
N SER A 633 -10.87 -32.68 4.83
CA SER A 633 -9.80 -31.86 4.24
C SER A 633 -8.41 -32.07 4.85
N HIS A 634 -8.20 -33.11 5.68
CA HIS A 634 -6.91 -33.40 6.30
C HIS A 634 -6.61 -34.89 6.39
N ALA A 635 -5.51 -35.34 5.77
CA ALA A 635 -4.93 -36.65 6.02
C ALA A 635 -4.09 -36.61 7.31
N GLY A 636 -4.74 -36.64 8.48
CA GLY A 636 -4.10 -36.97 9.75
C GLY A 636 -4.12 -38.48 10.01
N PRO A 637 -3.21 -39.05 10.82
CA PRO A 637 -3.25 -40.46 11.14
C PRO A 637 -4.56 -40.83 11.84
N LEU A 638 -5.14 -41.95 11.41
CA LEU A 638 -6.39 -42.53 11.87
C LEU A 638 -6.42 -42.60 13.40
N ARG A 639 -7.34 -41.87 14.04
CA ARG A 639 -7.66 -42.07 15.46
C ARG A 639 -8.39 -43.41 15.61
N PRO A 640 -8.03 -44.27 16.59
CA PRO A 640 -8.81 -45.47 16.85
C PRO A 640 -10.20 -45.10 17.37
N LEU A 641 -11.19 -45.86 16.91
CA LEU A 641 -12.63 -45.77 17.21
C LEU A 641 -12.88 -45.52 18.70
N ARG A 642 -13.35 -44.32 19.06
CA ARG A 642 -14.09 -44.12 20.31
C ARG A 642 -15.50 -44.68 20.11
N ARG A 643 -15.84 -45.71 20.88
CA ARG A 643 -17.21 -46.20 21.06
C ARG A 643 -18.13 -45.02 21.37
N LEU A 644 -19.17 -44.83 20.56
CA LEU A 644 -20.33 -44.01 20.92
C LEU A 644 -21.01 -44.65 22.13
N ALA A 645 -20.92 -44.00 23.29
CA ALA A 645 -21.86 -44.19 24.38
C ALA A 645 -22.99 -43.17 24.20
N LEU A 646 -24.22 -43.68 24.23
CA LEU A 646 -25.46 -42.94 24.18
C LEU A 646 -25.50 -41.76 25.16
N ALA A 647 -26.14 -40.69 24.71
CA ALA A 647 -26.51 -39.54 25.51
C ALA A 647 -27.38 -39.95 26.72
N ALA A 648 -26.97 -39.52 27.90
CA ALA A 648 -27.83 -39.39 29.07
C ALA A 648 -27.59 -38.00 29.70
N CYS A 649 -28.70 -37.32 29.99
CA CYS A 649 -28.78 -36.00 30.60
C CYS A 649 -28.03 -35.87 31.94
N PRO A 650 -27.61 -34.65 32.34
CA PRO A 650 -26.81 -34.46 33.53
C PRO A 650 -27.67 -34.36 34.80
N CYS A 651 -27.30 -35.12 35.84
CA CYS A 651 -27.56 -34.77 37.24
C CYS A 651 -26.24 -34.40 37.94
N PRO A 652 -26.26 -33.52 38.94
CA PRO A 652 -25.06 -32.86 39.45
C PRO A 652 -24.32 -33.68 40.52
N ARG A 653 -23.01 -33.40 40.62
CA ARG A 653 -22.04 -34.05 41.50
C ARG A 653 -22.31 -33.77 42.97
N VAL A 654 -22.10 -34.79 43.80
CA VAL A 654 -21.84 -34.67 45.25
C VAL A 654 -20.32 -34.68 45.47
N GLY A 655 -19.81 -33.73 46.25
CA GLY A 655 -18.46 -33.71 46.78
C GLY A 655 -18.44 -34.16 48.24
N GLU A 656 -17.37 -34.86 48.62
CA GLU A 656 -17.07 -35.28 49.99
C GLU A 656 -16.54 -34.11 50.85
N GLY A 657 -16.84 -34.13 52.17
CA GLY A 657 -16.07 -33.36 53.15
C GLY A 657 -16.76 -33.04 54.50
N CYS A 658 -16.58 -33.96 55.47
CA CYS A 658 -16.51 -33.79 56.93
C CYS A 658 -17.75 -33.40 57.79
N LEU A 659 -18.18 -34.40 58.59
CA LEU A 659 -18.35 -34.42 60.05
C LEU A 659 -18.93 -33.18 60.77
N GLU A 660 -20.12 -33.33 61.38
CA GLU A 660 -20.30 -33.52 62.83
C GLU A 660 -21.79 -33.74 63.17
N GLU A 661 -22.04 -34.67 64.09
CA GLU A 661 -23.36 -35.09 64.59
C GLU A 661 -24.03 -34.04 65.46
N VAL A 662 -25.34 -33.76 65.28
CA VAL A 662 -26.28 -33.48 66.38
C VAL A 662 -27.72 -33.89 65.98
N THR A 663 -28.20 -34.94 66.63
CA THR A 663 -29.58 -35.34 67.02
C THR A 663 -30.84 -34.73 66.35
N LEU A 664 -31.65 -35.64 65.78
CA LEU A 664 -33.11 -35.85 65.94
C LEU A 664 -34.02 -34.65 66.31
N ARG A 665 -34.98 -34.34 65.41
CA ARG A 665 -36.44 -34.29 65.71
C ARG A 665 -37.26 -33.96 64.45
N LEU A 666 -38.29 -34.78 64.20
CA LEU A 666 -39.40 -34.47 63.31
C LEU A 666 -40.26 -33.33 63.90
N PRO A 667 -40.95 -32.55 63.06
CA PRO A 667 -42.25 -32.02 63.48
C PRO A 667 -43.37 -32.36 62.48
N THR A 668 -44.50 -32.73 63.07
CA THR A 668 -45.84 -32.79 62.48
C THR A 668 -46.38 -31.39 62.13
N PRO A 669 -47.46 -31.29 61.33
CA PRO A 669 -47.95 -30.04 60.75
C PRO A 669 -49.07 -29.41 61.60
N ALA A 670 -49.23 -28.08 61.55
CA ALA A 670 -50.51 -27.37 61.74
C ALA A 670 -50.37 -25.84 61.75
N TYR A 671 -51.27 -25.18 61.01
CA TYR A 671 -52.00 -23.95 61.33
C TYR A 671 -51.24 -22.73 61.87
N LEU A 672 -51.11 -21.66 61.07
CA LEU A 672 -52.07 -20.54 60.95
C LEU A 672 -51.65 -19.62 59.80
#